data_AF-A0A7M2XVR9-F1
#
_entry.id   AF-A0A7M2XVR9-F1
#
_cell.length_a   1.000
_cell.length_b   1.000
_cell.length_c   1.000
_cell.angle_alpha   90.00
_cell.angle_beta   90.00
_cell.angle_gamma   90.00
#
_symmetry.space_group_name_H-M   'P 1'
#
loop_
_entity.id
_entity.type
_entity.pdbx_description
1 polymer ?
#
loop_
_entity_poly.entity_id
_entity_poly.type
_entity_poly.pdbx_seq_one_letter_code
_entity_poly.pdbx_strand_id
1 'polypeptide(L)'
;MGHESLTATVDPVDVGRQAAPVIAGITGLWTDIDHAPFDDEPVLPGNSLRVVRSFYRRLDTSHAEHRLHSELLEFDGQLPLPRDAGTAVLYVDDVPGATRQMAQAVWKKHGHLLISARVTAPPKREQRAITLLDALKMTGRFLLAVLKNAPSVLFDRVVFRASASMASAAQRALFGSSPAAYNVVVGGVDGDGNRVSWTAYEAASRQIGAALDEGKGTTQPAPDLSALWRDYVRGALTLADASERSAGLPPVQVGAHRAVLRSAADIVPGPGDDFTDIPGVVSATTETHVAEAPDLLGIEQFRTELQGLEHDPVIGLDARRTGAAVKAWAGRRRHSYAVAFGSMLTARLGADISEASTLLSRMKSMEALRDPAEEAADVQKRMFRRVHIATLISVLIGVVAGVLAWKDVISWWWGGPIIALCVLGWGVAVTFICQRSQQYLESMLAEREAATAAHEADRVNLRAALREIEVLTGAYRQYLSWSRALGAFLARPLGVPEHELTIHRRVEWGLPRHSAIGSGNPDDGKIARVADQLRQDLFTVGWLTEPWDTVSSKAGVALGGSARDVEREPSLLATKAGAGSGSPLDEWSSMFYRGQVQSTGAAVIWQRAMGELTGPRTDLARDLLDVIEFRVDGTVRRAGVDEFLAGVGQPTEGGFFDRAAFTDTATMRGASAVVGEVPTLNRVGCGLVAVTTQYTEGISAEDLAQPALHTGAPRELPEVPDIAMRPAQREELPAHRPGTGSYAAPVVDGINF
;
A
#
# COMPACT_ATOMS: atom_id res chain seq x y z
N MET A 1 14.49 -42.92 42.26
CA MET A 1 14.22 -41.74 43.11
C MET A 1 14.86 -41.96 44.46
N GLY A 2 15.50 -40.94 45.07
CA GLY A 2 16.07 -41.07 46.41
C GLY A 2 14.98 -41.05 47.48
N HIS A 3 15.19 -41.75 48.60
CA HIS A 3 14.33 -41.70 49.78
C HIS A 3 14.98 -40.84 50.86
N GLU A 4 14.20 -39.97 51.48
CA GLU A 4 14.61 -39.22 52.66
C GLU A 4 13.56 -39.43 53.74
N SER A 5 13.96 -40.05 54.84
CA SER A 5 13.09 -40.21 56.01
C SER A 5 13.00 -38.87 56.72
N LEU A 6 11.79 -38.34 56.81
CA LEU A 6 11.52 -37.11 57.54
C LEU A 6 11.55 -37.37 59.05
N THR A 7 12.00 -36.38 59.82
CA THR A 7 11.91 -36.45 61.27
C THR A 7 10.45 -36.27 61.69
N ALA A 8 9.96 -37.10 62.62
CA ALA A 8 8.60 -36.97 63.14
C ALA A 8 8.40 -35.59 63.78
N THR A 9 7.38 -34.87 63.34
CA THR A 9 7.04 -33.53 63.83
C THR A 9 5.53 -33.38 63.95
N VAL A 10 5.09 -32.51 64.87
CA VAL A 10 3.70 -32.10 65.04
C VAL A 10 3.48 -30.63 64.63
N ASP A 11 4.52 -29.96 64.12
CA ASP A 11 4.41 -28.60 63.63
C ASP A 11 3.54 -28.59 62.36
N PRO A 12 2.37 -27.91 62.38
CA PRO A 12 1.47 -27.86 61.22
C PRO A 12 2.13 -27.24 59.98
N VAL A 13 3.13 -26.36 60.14
CA VAL A 13 3.86 -25.76 59.00
C VAL A 13 4.76 -26.78 58.32
N ASP A 14 5.51 -27.56 59.09
CA ASP A 14 6.38 -28.62 58.54
C ASP A 14 5.56 -29.75 57.91
N VAL A 15 4.46 -30.15 58.56
CA VAL A 15 3.52 -31.13 58.01
C VAL A 15 2.87 -30.58 56.73
N GLY A 16 2.37 -29.34 56.77
CA GLY A 16 1.72 -28.69 55.63
C GLY A 16 2.65 -28.55 54.42
N ARG A 17 3.92 -28.19 54.65
CA ARG A 17 4.94 -28.08 53.59
C ARG A 17 5.12 -29.38 52.80
N GLN A 18 5.01 -30.53 53.46
CA GLN A 18 5.18 -31.85 52.84
C GLN A 18 3.86 -32.43 52.32
N ALA A 19 2.75 -32.21 53.02
CA ALA A 19 1.45 -32.78 52.69
C ALA A 19 0.71 -31.99 51.61
N ALA A 20 0.83 -30.65 51.57
CA ALA A 20 0.06 -29.82 50.66
C ALA A 20 0.27 -30.16 49.17
N PRO A 21 1.51 -30.42 48.67
CA PRO A 21 1.70 -30.84 47.28
C PRO A 21 1.11 -32.22 46.97
N VAL A 22 1.12 -33.13 47.95
CA VAL A 22 0.48 -34.44 47.80
C VAL A 22 -1.03 -34.30 47.76
N ILE A 23 -1.61 -33.48 48.64
CA ILE A 23 -3.05 -33.16 48.63
C ILE A 23 -3.44 -32.55 47.29
N ALA A 24 -2.68 -31.58 46.79
CA ALA A 24 -2.91 -30.98 45.48
C ALA A 24 -2.86 -32.01 44.33
N GLY A 25 -2.00 -33.02 44.43
CA GLY A 25 -1.91 -34.11 43.46
C GLY A 25 -3.10 -35.08 43.50
N ILE A 26 -3.62 -35.40 44.69
CA ILE A 26 -4.78 -36.31 44.82
C ILE A 26 -6.11 -35.63 44.52
N THR A 27 -6.22 -34.31 44.73
CA THR A 27 -7.45 -33.54 44.48
C THR A 27 -7.43 -32.77 43.16
N GLY A 28 -6.40 -32.96 42.32
CA GLY A 28 -6.30 -32.30 41.02
C GLY A 28 -6.22 -30.77 41.07
N LEU A 29 -5.56 -30.21 42.09
CA LEU A 29 -5.42 -28.74 42.26
C LEU A 29 -4.20 -28.17 41.53
N TRP A 30 -3.40 -29.00 40.87
CA TRP A 30 -2.29 -28.52 40.05
C TRP A 30 -2.80 -27.84 38.79
N THR A 31 -2.23 -26.67 38.48
CA THR A 31 -2.53 -25.95 37.24
C THR A 31 -2.11 -26.79 36.03
N ASP A 32 -2.87 -26.71 34.95
CA ASP A 32 -2.62 -27.38 33.67
C ASP A 32 -2.67 -28.92 33.74
N ILE A 33 -3.27 -29.46 34.81
CA ILE A 33 -3.52 -30.89 35.00
C ILE A 33 -5.00 -31.07 35.34
N ASP A 34 -5.75 -31.61 34.38
CA ASP A 34 -7.15 -32.02 34.57
C ASP A 34 -7.18 -33.47 35.08
N HIS A 35 -6.65 -33.73 36.27
CA HIS A 35 -6.55 -35.08 36.82
C HIS A 35 -6.68 -35.15 38.34
N ALA A 36 -7.65 -35.92 38.83
CA ALA A 36 -7.74 -36.40 40.21
C ALA A 36 -7.73 -37.96 40.22
N PRO A 37 -6.68 -38.60 40.78
CA PRO A 37 -6.47 -40.05 40.73
C PRO A 37 -7.60 -40.94 41.25
N PHE A 38 -8.52 -40.38 42.04
CA PHE A 38 -9.57 -41.14 42.70
C PHE A 38 -10.98 -40.84 42.17
N ASP A 39 -11.14 -40.03 41.12
CA ASP A 39 -12.46 -39.69 40.57
C ASP A 39 -13.17 -40.91 39.99
N ASP A 40 -12.42 -41.82 39.35
CA ASP A 40 -12.95 -43.05 38.74
C ASP A 40 -12.73 -44.31 39.61
N GLU A 41 -12.14 -44.14 40.80
CA GLU A 41 -11.84 -45.25 41.71
C GLU A 41 -13.03 -45.58 42.62
N PRO A 42 -13.33 -46.88 42.84
CA PRO A 42 -14.43 -47.26 43.72
C PRO A 42 -14.12 -46.86 45.18
N VAL A 43 -15.14 -46.34 45.86
CA VAL A 43 -15.07 -46.09 47.30
C VAL A 43 -14.83 -47.41 48.03
N LEU A 44 -13.76 -47.47 48.81
CA LEU A 44 -13.44 -48.66 49.59
C LEU A 44 -14.49 -48.90 50.68
N PRO A 45 -14.89 -50.15 50.93
CA PRO A 45 -15.83 -50.48 52.01
C PRO A 45 -15.19 -50.33 53.40
N GLY A 46 -16.01 -49.94 54.39
CA GLY A 46 -15.60 -49.86 55.80
C GLY A 46 -14.65 -48.69 56.13
N ASN A 47 -13.97 -48.78 57.27
CA ASN A 47 -12.97 -47.80 57.73
C ASN A 47 -11.58 -48.09 57.13
N SER A 48 -11.52 -48.29 55.82
CA SER A 48 -10.28 -48.59 55.10
C SER A 48 -9.56 -47.29 54.72
N LEU A 49 -8.23 -47.29 54.82
CA LEU A 49 -7.36 -46.17 54.44
C LEU A 49 -6.54 -46.55 53.20
N ARG A 50 -6.12 -45.57 52.39
CA ARG A 50 -5.09 -45.76 51.36
C ARG A 50 -3.88 -44.91 51.73
N VAL A 51 -2.69 -45.48 51.63
CA VAL A 51 -1.45 -44.68 51.69
C VAL A 51 -1.15 -44.18 50.29
N VAL A 52 -0.90 -42.88 50.18
CA VAL A 52 -0.72 -42.21 48.90
C VAL A 52 0.56 -41.39 48.92
N ARG A 53 1.27 -41.38 47.79
CA ARG A 53 2.35 -40.43 47.51
C ARG A 53 2.13 -39.82 46.14
N SER A 54 2.46 -38.55 46.00
CA SER A 54 2.37 -37.85 44.72
C SER A 54 3.66 -37.08 44.47
N PHE A 55 4.10 -37.10 43.22
CA PHE A 55 5.27 -36.38 42.74
C PHE A 55 4.83 -35.34 41.73
N TYR A 56 5.38 -34.13 41.81
CA TYR A 56 5.06 -33.03 40.92
C TYR A 56 6.31 -32.47 40.28
N ARG A 57 6.29 -32.25 38.96
CA ARG A 57 7.31 -31.54 38.20
C ARG A 57 6.64 -30.54 37.29
N ARG A 58 7.05 -29.28 37.35
CA ARG A 58 6.68 -28.26 36.36
C ARG A 58 7.93 -27.66 35.75
N LEU A 59 7.94 -27.58 34.43
CA LEU A 59 8.98 -26.96 33.64
C LEU A 59 8.38 -25.73 32.97
N ASP A 60 8.79 -24.57 33.45
CA ASP A 60 8.39 -23.26 32.94
C ASP A 60 9.33 -22.80 31.82
N THR A 61 8.76 -22.48 30.67
CA THR A 61 9.47 -22.00 29.47
C THR A 61 9.02 -20.60 29.04
N SER A 62 8.18 -19.90 29.81
CA SER A 62 7.57 -18.64 29.38
C SER A 62 8.60 -17.56 29.01
N HIS A 63 9.74 -17.51 29.71
CA HIS A 63 10.82 -16.59 29.35
C HIS A 63 11.49 -16.97 28.02
N ALA A 64 11.81 -18.25 27.82
CA ALA A 64 12.42 -18.73 26.59
C ALA A 64 11.48 -18.56 25.38
N GLU A 65 10.19 -18.82 25.58
CA GLU A 65 9.14 -18.62 24.58
C GLU A 65 8.96 -17.15 24.23
N HIS A 66 8.92 -16.25 25.22
CA HIS A 66 8.81 -14.82 24.96
C HIS A 66 10.03 -14.28 24.18
N ARG A 67 11.23 -14.72 24.54
CA ARG A 67 12.46 -14.37 23.81
C ARG A 67 12.44 -14.94 22.39
N LEU A 68 12.02 -16.19 22.23
CA LEU A 68 11.85 -16.82 20.92
C LEU A 68 10.78 -16.11 20.07
N HIS A 69 9.69 -15.65 20.69
CA HIS A 69 8.62 -14.89 20.05
C HIS A 69 9.14 -13.58 19.49
N SER A 70 9.85 -12.79 20.30
CA SER A 70 10.47 -11.54 19.84
C SER A 70 11.48 -11.78 18.73
N GLU A 71 12.41 -12.74 18.91
CA GLU A 71 13.37 -13.08 17.86
C GLU A 71 12.64 -13.54 16.58
N LEU A 72 11.64 -14.41 16.66
CA LEU A 72 10.97 -14.93 15.46
C LEU A 72 10.19 -13.86 14.67
N LEU A 73 9.53 -12.93 15.36
CA LEU A 73 8.48 -12.07 14.78
C LEU A 73 8.87 -10.60 14.63
N GLU A 74 9.92 -10.13 15.31
CA GLU A 74 10.42 -8.76 15.19
C GLU A 74 11.47 -8.66 14.07
N PHE A 75 11.22 -7.78 13.11
CA PHE A 75 12.05 -7.65 11.91
C PHE A 75 12.82 -6.33 11.83
N ASP A 76 12.50 -5.34 12.66
CA ASP A 76 13.10 -3.99 12.63
C ASP A 76 13.24 -3.40 11.20
N GLY A 77 12.21 -3.63 10.37
CA GLY A 77 12.19 -3.21 8.96
C GLY A 77 13.07 -4.01 7.99
N GLN A 78 13.75 -5.06 8.46
CA GLN A 78 14.54 -6.01 7.67
C GLN A 78 13.74 -7.29 7.39
N LEU A 79 13.34 -7.50 6.14
CA LEU A 79 12.52 -8.63 5.73
C LEU A 79 13.32 -9.95 5.78
N PRO A 80 12.73 -11.05 6.31
CA PRO A 80 13.39 -12.36 6.32
C PRO A 80 13.56 -12.92 4.90
N LEU A 81 14.60 -13.74 4.69
CA LEU A 81 14.76 -14.46 3.43
C LEU A 81 13.72 -15.58 3.33
N PRO A 82 12.82 -15.55 2.33
CA PRO A 82 11.87 -16.62 2.14
C PRO A 82 12.55 -17.86 1.59
N ARG A 83 12.04 -19.05 1.95
CA ARG A 83 12.50 -20.31 1.37
C ARG A 83 11.69 -20.66 0.11
N ASP A 84 12.38 -20.92 -0.99
CA ASP A 84 11.81 -21.53 -2.20
C ASP A 84 12.08 -23.05 -2.17
N ALA A 85 11.18 -23.85 -2.73
CA ALA A 85 11.24 -25.31 -2.69
C ALA A 85 12.42 -25.83 -3.52
N GLY A 86 13.61 -25.85 -2.91
CA GLY A 86 14.85 -26.38 -3.48
C GLY A 86 15.86 -25.35 -4.00
N THR A 87 15.52 -24.05 -3.97
CA THR A 87 16.42 -22.98 -4.45
C THR A 87 16.61 -21.90 -3.38
N ALA A 88 17.85 -21.44 -3.19
CA ALA A 88 18.12 -20.31 -2.30
C ALA A 88 17.54 -19.02 -2.87
N VAL A 89 16.88 -18.22 -2.03
CA VAL A 89 16.50 -16.84 -2.32
C VAL A 89 17.60 -15.92 -1.78
N LEU A 90 17.96 -14.90 -2.55
CA LEU A 90 19.04 -13.97 -2.21
C LEU A 90 18.49 -12.56 -1.94
N TYR A 91 19.30 -11.71 -1.29
CA TYR A 91 19.00 -10.29 -1.28
C TYR A 91 19.50 -9.63 -2.57
N VAL A 92 18.77 -8.64 -3.05
CA VAL A 92 19.17 -7.81 -4.19
C VAL A 92 20.28 -6.84 -3.78
N ASP A 93 21.36 -6.80 -4.55
CA ASP A 93 22.43 -5.79 -4.39
C ASP A 93 22.08 -4.45 -5.07
N ASP A 94 21.60 -4.48 -6.33
CA ASP A 94 21.13 -3.28 -7.07
C ASP A 94 19.66 -2.96 -6.76
N VAL A 95 19.40 -2.47 -5.56
CA VAL A 95 18.07 -2.06 -5.10
C VAL A 95 17.43 -1.03 -6.07
N PRO A 96 18.10 0.07 -6.50
CA PRO A 96 17.50 1.03 -7.42
C PRO A 96 17.16 0.45 -8.80
N GLY A 97 17.91 -0.55 -9.29
CA GLY A 97 17.60 -1.26 -10.52
C GLY A 97 16.32 -2.09 -10.39
N ALA A 98 16.23 -2.90 -9.34
CA ALA A 98 15.08 -3.77 -9.08
C ALA A 98 13.78 -2.98 -8.89
N THR A 99 13.79 -1.92 -8.08
CA THR A 99 12.60 -1.10 -7.83
C THR A 99 12.11 -0.39 -9.08
N ARG A 100 13.01 0.19 -9.88
CA ARG A 100 12.66 0.82 -11.17
C ARG A 100 12.13 -0.18 -12.17
N GLN A 101 12.72 -1.37 -12.27
CA GLN A 101 12.27 -2.41 -13.19
C GLN A 101 10.84 -2.85 -12.87
N MET A 102 10.54 -3.11 -11.59
CA MET A 102 9.19 -3.48 -11.16
C MET A 102 8.19 -2.34 -11.42
N ALA A 103 8.53 -1.10 -11.09
CA ALA A 103 7.66 0.06 -11.35
C ALA A 103 7.39 0.25 -12.85
N GLN A 104 8.40 0.07 -13.70
CA GLN A 104 8.24 0.11 -15.16
C GLN A 104 7.38 -1.03 -15.69
N ALA A 105 7.46 -2.22 -15.09
CA ALA A 105 6.62 -3.35 -15.48
C ALA A 105 5.13 -3.07 -15.18
N VAL A 106 4.82 -2.52 -14.01
CA VAL A 106 3.45 -2.08 -13.65
C VAL A 106 2.98 -0.97 -14.59
N TRP A 107 3.81 0.05 -14.83
CA TRP A 107 3.48 1.15 -15.74
C TRP A 107 3.24 0.67 -17.17
N LYS A 108 4.07 -0.23 -17.69
CA LYS A 108 3.91 -0.80 -19.03
C LYS A 108 2.60 -1.58 -19.16
N LYS A 109 2.19 -2.28 -18.09
CA LYS A 109 0.97 -3.08 -18.08
C LYS A 109 -0.29 -2.22 -18.04
N HIS A 110 -0.31 -1.17 -17.22
CA HIS A 110 -1.54 -0.41 -16.90
C HIS A 110 -1.54 1.06 -17.34
N GLY A 111 -0.42 1.59 -17.81
CA GLY A 111 -0.28 3.01 -18.19
C GLY A 111 -1.21 3.44 -19.33
N HIS A 112 -1.70 2.49 -20.13
CA HIS A 112 -2.72 2.73 -21.15
C HIS A 112 -4.08 3.19 -20.56
N LEU A 113 -4.36 2.93 -19.28
CA LEU A 113 -5.56 3.43 -18.59
C LEU A 113 -5.48 4.93 -18.27
N LEU A 114 -4.26 5.47 -18.26
CA LEU A 114 -3.97 6.85 -17.87
C LEU A 114 -3.67 7.76 -19.08
N ILE A 115 -3.52 7.19 -20.29
CA ILE A 115 -3.05 7.90 -21.49
C ILE A 115 -4.01 7.65 -22.65
N SER A 116 -4.49 8.73 -23.28
CA SER A 116 -5.31 8.69 -24.48
C SER A 116 -4.45 8.94 -25.73
N ALA A 117 -4.81 8.28 -26.84
CA ALA A 117 -4.18 8.52 -28.13
C ALA A 117 -4.47 9.95 -28.64
N ARG A 118 -3.43 10.67 -29.09
CA ARG A 118 -3.56 12.01 -29.68
C ARG A 118 -3.96 11.92 -31.15
N VAL A 119 -4.75 12.89 -31.61
CA VAL A 119 -5.14 13.03 -33.02
C VAL A 119 -4.12 13.91 -33.72
N THR A 120 -3.50 13.39 -34.79
CA THR A 120 -2.62 14.18 -35.65
C THR A 120 -3.45 14.79 -36.78
N ALA A 121 -3.25 16.08 -37.06
CA ALA A 121 -3.91 16.73 -38.19
C ALA A 121 -3.52 16.05 -39.52
N PRO A 122 -4.47 15.87 -40.46
CA PRO A 122 -4.17 15.27 -41.76
C PRO A 122 -3.13 16.11 -42.53
N PRO A 123 -2.17 15.48 -43.23
CA PRO A 123 -1.13 16.19 -43.97
C PRO A 123 -1.75 17.06 -45.09
N LYS A 124 -1.14 18.24 -45.33
CA LYS A 124 -1.52 19.16 -46.41
C LYS A 124 -1.54 18.39 -47.74
N ARG A 125 -2.69 18.31 -48.42
CA ARG A 125 -2.81 17.63 -49.72
C ARG A 125 -1.78 18.20 -50.70
N GLU A 126 -0.90 17.34 -51.20
CA GLU A 126 0.09 17.73 -52.22
C GLU A 126 -0.63 18.14 -53.51
N GLN A 127 -0.18 19.26 -54.08
CA GLN A 127 -0.79 19.89 -55.25
C GLN A 127 -0.49 19.06 -56.51
N ARG A 128 -1.52 18.75 -57.31
CA ARG A 128 -1.31 18.26 -58.69
C ARG A 128 -0.75 19.41 -59.53
N ALA A 129 0.53 19.32 -59.88
CA ALA A 129 1.13 20.17 -60.89
C ALA A 129 0.47 19.90 -62.25
N ILE A 130 -0.46 20.76 -62.66
CA ILE A 130 -1.04 20.71 -64.00
C ILE A 130 0.04 21.18 -64.98
N THR A 131 0.42 20.32 -65.93
CA THR A 131 1.39 20.66 -66.98
C THR A 131 0.75 21.55 -68.05
N LEU A 132 1.57 22.40 -68.69
CA LEU A 132 1.19 23.39 -69.70
C LEU A 132 0.34 22.83 -70.86
N LEU A 133 0.51 21.53 -71.16
CA LEU A 133 -0.21 20.82 -72.21
C LEU A 133 -1.67 20.47 -71.83
N ASP A 134 -1.93 20.19 -70.54
CA ASP A 134 -3.28 19.90 -70.03
C ASP A 134 -4.14 21.18 -69.98
N ALA A 135 -3.50 22.33 -69.68
CA ALA A 135 -4.13 23.64 -69.74
C ALA A 135 -4.57 24.02 -71.16
N LEU A 136 -3.77 23.71 -72.19
CA LEU A 136 -4.11 23.99 -73.60
C LEU A 136 -5.31 23.17 -74.08
N LYS A 137 -5.38 21.89 -73.71
CA LYS A 137 -6.53 21.00 -73.99
C LYS A 137 -7.81 21.45 -73.30
N MET A 138 -7.74 21.87 -72.04
CA MET A 138 -8.89 22.39 -71.31
C MET A 138 -9.40 23.72 -71.90
N THR A 139 -8.49 24.60 -72.33
CA THR A 139 -8.84 25.91 -72.92
C THR A 139 -9.54 25.75 -74.27
N GLY A 140 -9.07 24.83 -75.12
CA GLY A 140 -9.74 24.51 -76.39
C GLY A 140 -11.15 23.94 -76.19
N ARG A 141 -11.35 23.12 -75.16
CA ARG A 141 -12.66 22.55 -74.81
C ARG A 141 -13.61 23.59 -74.20
N PHE A 142 -13.07 24.56 -73.46
CA PHE A 142 -13.83 25.66 -72.85
C PHE A 142 -14.26 26.70 -73.89
N LEU A 143 -13.40 27.07 -74.85
CA LEU A 143 -13.78 27.94 -75.98
C LEU A 143 -14.89 27.30 -76.85
N LEU A 144 -14.80 25.98 -77.06
CA LEU A 144 -15.83 25.22 -77.76
C LEU A 144 -17.16 25.15 -76.98
N ALA A 145 -17.11 25.16 -75.65
CA ALA A 145 -18.28 25.12 -74.78
C ALA A 145 -18.91 26.51 -74.58
N VAL A 146 -18.11 27.57 -74.48
CA VAL A 146 -18.57 28.96 -74.34
C VAL A 146 -19.21 29.47 -75.63
N LEU A 147 -18.69 29.10 -76.81
CA LEU A 147 -19.33 29.44 -78.09
C LEU A 147 -20.68 28.73 -78.28
N LYS A 148 -20.89 27.61 -77.58
CA LYS A 148 -22.11 26.82 -77.66
C LYS A 148 -23.12 27.10 -76.54
N ASN A 149 -22.72 27.78 -75.46
CA ASN A 149 -23.58 28.12 -74.33
C ASN A 149 -23.15 29.41 -73.60
N ALA A 150 -23.88 30.50 -73.85
CA ALA A 150 -24.14 31.57 -72.89
C ALA A 150 -25.52 32.15 -73.23
N PRO A 151 -26.40 32.53 -72.27
CA PRO A 151 -26.14 32.90 -70.86
C PRO A 151 -27.09 32.23 -69.83
N SER A 152 -26.64 32.07 -68.57
CA SER A 152 -27.45 32.09 -67.31
C SER A 152 -26.77 31.33 -66.14
N VAL A 153 -25.60 31.78 -65.65
CA VAL A 153 -25.03 31.18 -64.42
C VAL A 153 -24.43 32.21 -63.45
N LEU A 154 -24.84 33.47 -63.55
CA LEU A 154 -24.29 34.56 -62.73
C LEU A 154 -25.18 35.01 -61.56
N PHE A 155 -26.25 34.28 -61.21
CA PHE A 155 -27.18 34.75 -60.17
C PHE A 155 -27.51 33.84 -58.98
N ASP A 156 -26.90 32.67 -58.76
CA ASP A 156 -27.33 31.80 -57.63
C ASP A 156 -26.22 31.16 -56.76
N ARG A 157 -25.12 31.87 -56.50
CA ARG A 157 -24.19 31.45 -55.43
C ARG A 157 -23.91 32.55 -54.41
N VAL A 158 -24.99 32.98 -53.76
CA VAL A 158 -24.97 33.53 -52.41
C VAL A 158 -25.83 32.64 -51.50
N VAL A 159 -25.49 31.35 -51.41
CA VAL A 159 -26.02 30.46 -50.37
C VAL A 159 -24.90 29.48 -50.01
N PHE A 160 -24.07 29.86 -49.04
CA PHE A 160 -23.46 29.00 -48.02
C PHE A 160 -22.56 29.88 -47.12
N ARG A 161 -23.21 30.74 -46.33
CA ARG A 161 -22.63 31.22 -45.06
C ARG A 161 -23.34 30.45 -43.94
N ALA A 162 -22.89 29.24 -43.68
CA ALA A 162 -23.35 28.45 -42.55
C ALA A 162 -22.26 27.45 -42.15
N SER A 163 -21.32 27.93 -41.32
CA SER A 163 -20.44 27.12 -40.45
C SER A 163 -19.35 27.95 -39.73
N ALA A 164 -19.30 29.27 -39.90
CA ALA A 164 -18.34 30.12 -39.18
C ALA A 164 -18.86 30.66 -37.82
N SER A 165 -20.16 30.59 -37.53
CA SER A 165 -20.74 31.22 -36.33
C SER A 165 -20.72 30.35 -35.06
N MET A 166 -20.59 29.02 -35.16
CA MET A 166 -20.56 28.13 -33.98
C MET A 166 -19.19 28.03 -33.29
N ALA A 167 -18.10 28.50 -33.92
CA ALA A 167 -16.77 28.51 -33.32
C ALA A 167 -16.55 29.72 -32.38
N SER A 168 -17.20 30.86 -32.64
CA SER A 168 -16.93 32.11 -31.91
C SER A 168 -17.58 32.22 -30.53
N ALA A 169 -18.65 31.45 -30.25
CA ALA A 169 -19.37 31.49 -28.98
C ALA A 169 -18.65 30.71 -27.87
N ALA A 170 -18.21 29.48 -28.16
CA ALA A 170 -17.47 28.63 -27.20
C ALA A 170 -16.08 29.21 -26.87
N GLN A 171 -15.41 29.86 -27.83
CA GLN A 171 -14.11 30.50 -27.59
C GLN A 171 -14.19 31.81 -26.78
N ARG A 172 -15.28 32.59 -26.93
CA ARG A 172 -15.55 33.73 -26.03
C ARG A 172 -15.92 33.28 -24.61
N ALA A 173 -16.60 32.14 -24.47
CA ALA A 173 -16.85 31.54 -23.16
C ALA A 173 -15.54 31.11 -22.48
N LEU A 174 -14.64 30.40 -23.19
CA LEU A 174 -13.38 29.90 -22.62
C LEU A 174 -12.45 30.99 -22.05
N PHE A 175 -12.27 32.11 -22.77
CA PHE A 175 -11.37 33.19 -22.34
C PHE A 175 -12.07 34.34 -21.61
N GLY A 176 -13.39 34.44 -21.71
CA GLY A 176 -14.19 35.51 -21.07
C GLY A 176 -14.83 35.11 -19.74
N SER A 177 -15.13 33.83 -19.50
CA SER A 177 -15.82 33.39 -18.27
C SER A 177 -14.89 32.82 -17.19
N SER A 178 -13.67 32.37 -17.55
CA SER A 178 -12.78 31.62 -16.64
C SER A 178 -11.30 32.06 -16.68
N PRO A 179 -10.97 33.36 -16.48
CA PRO A 179 -9.59 33.85 -16.51
C PRO A 179 -8.69 33.24 -15.43
N ALA A 180 -9.24 32.90 -14.25
CA ALA A 180 -8.49 32.27 -13.17
C ALA A 180 -8.02 30.85 -13.53
N ALA A 181 -8.90 30.00 -14.08
CA ALA A 181 -8.52 28.64 -14.49
C ALA A 181 -7.46 28.64 -15.61
N TYR A 182 -7.54 29.59 -16.53
CA TYR A 182 -6.51 29.80 -17.54
C TYR A 182 -5.15 30.15 -16.93
N ASN A 183 -5.11 31.08 -15.96
CA ASN A 183 -3.87 31.48 -15.28
C ASN A 183 -3.25 30.32 -14.50
N VAL A 184 -4.06 29.45 -13.91
CA VAL A 184 -3.59 28.25 -13.21
C VAL A 184 -2.89 27.28 -14.19
N VAL A 185 -3.53 26.95 -15.32
CA VAL A 185 -2.96 25.97 -16.27
C VAL A 185 -1.79 26.54 -17.07
N VAL A 186 -1.83 27.82 -17.47
CA VAL A 186 -0.80 28.43 -18.32
C VAL A 186 0.32 29.08 -17.51
N GLY A 187 -0.03 29.76 -16.41
CA GLY A 187 0.90 30.51 -15.57
C GLY A 187 1.33 29.77 -14.30
N GLY A 188 0.65 28.70 -13.90
CA GLY A 188 0.91 28.03 -12.62
C GLY A 188 0.62 28.90 -11.41
N VAL A 189 -0.19 29.95 -11.59
CA VAL A 189 -0.52 30.92 -10.54
C VAL A 189 -2.03 31.09 -10.42
N ASP A 190 -2.49 31.38 -9.20
CA ASP A 190 -3.89 31.68 -8.90
C ASP A 190 -4.28 33.09 -9.36
N GLY A 191 -5.52 33.50 -9.05
CA GLY A 191 -6.02 34.84 -9.36
C GLY A 191 -5.28 35.96 -8.63
N ASP A 192 -4.57 35.64 -7.54
CA ASP A 192 -3.84 36.57 -6.69
C ASP A 192 -2.33 36.62 -7.03
N GLY A 193 -1.88 35.80 -7.98
CA GLY A 193 -0.49 35.73 -8.46
C GLY A 193 0.42 34.80 -7.65
N ASN A 194 -0.13 34.05 -6.70
CA ASN A 194 0.62 33.05 -5.94
C ASN A 194 0.72 31.75 -6.72
N ARG A 195 1.80 30.98 -6.52
CA ARG A 195 1.94 29.66 -7.15
C ARG A 195 0.88 28.70 -6.61
N VAL A 196 0.24 27.96 -7.51
CA VAL A 196 -0.80 27.00 -7.11
C VAL A 196 -0.24 25.65 -6.69
N SER A 197 -0.95 24.99 -5.78
CA SER A 197 -0.76 23.57 -5.47
C SER A 197 -1.16 22.69 -6.66
N TRP A 198 -0.65 21.46 -6.66
CA TRP A 198 -0.99 20.48 -7.70
C TRP A 198 -2.51 20.16 -7.76
N THR A 199 -3.23 20.26 -6.63
CA THR A 199 -4.68 20.04 -6.56
C THR A 199 -5.49 21.10 -7.31
N ALA A 200 -4.97 22.32 -7.46
CA ALA A 200 -5.63 23.38 -8.19
C ALA A 200 -5.74 23.08 -9.70
N TYR A 201 -4.78 22.32 -10.27
CA TYR A 201 -4.81 21.94 -11.68
C TYR A 201 -5.99 21.03 -12.00
N GLU A 202 -6.45 20.20 -11.07
CA GLU A 202 -7.64 19.37 -11.25
C GLU A 202 -8.89 20.24 -11.43
N ALA A 203 -9.12 21.16 -10.50
CA ALA A 203 -10.25 22.08 -10.53
C ALA A 203 -10.22 22.99 -11.77
N ALA A 204 -9.05 23.54 -12.10
CA ALA A 204 -8.86 24.36 -13.29
C ALA A 204 -9.12 23.55 -14.58
N SER A 205 -8.64 22.30 -14.64
CA SER A 205 -8.85 21.43 -15.81
C SER A 205 -10.32 21.06 -15.99
N ARG A 206 -11.04 20.78 -14.89
CA ARG A 206 -12.49 20.51 -14.91
C ARG A 206 -13.28 21.73 -15.36
N GLN A 207 -12.92 22.93 -14.92
CA GLN A 207 -13.57 24.18 -15.32
C GLN A 207 -13.36 24.49 -16.82
N ILE A 208 -12.13 24.34 -17.33
CA ILE A 208 -11.84 24.53 -18.76
C ILE A 208 -12.50 23.44 -19.60
N GLY A 209 -12.49 22.18 -19.12
CA GLY A 209 -13.15 21.05 -19.75
C GLY A 209 -14.67 21.26 -19.89
N ALA A 210 -15.34 21.70 -18.83
CA ALA A 210 -16.77 22.01 -18.85
C ALA A 210 -17.10 23.11 -19.89
N ALA A 211 -16.29 24.17 -19.96
CA ALA A 211 -16.45 25.21 -20.96
C ALA A 211 -16.19 24.72 -22.41
N LEU A 212 -15.40 23.66 -22.61
CA LEU A 212 -15.17 23.03 -23.92
C LEU A 212 -16.32 22.11 -24.36
N ASP A 213 -17.17 21.66 -23.42
CA ASP A 213 -18.16 20.59 -23.60
C ASP A 213 -19.62 21.05 -23.63
N GLU A 214 -19.91 22.37 -23.53
CA GLU A 214 -21.26 23.00 -23.58
C GLU A 214 -22.16 22.65 -24.80
N GLY A 215 -21.76 21.72 -25.68
CA GLY A 215 -22.58 21.21 -26.79
C GLY A 215 -22.79 19.69 -26.85
N LYS A 216 -22.17 18.88 -25.98
CA LYS A 216 -22.30 17.41 -25.97
C LYS A 216 -22.25 16.91 -24.53
N GLY A 217 -23.41 16.81 -23.88
CA GLY A 217 -23.56 16.43 -22.46
C GLY A 217 -23.20 14.99 -22.10
N THR A 218 -22.10 14.44 -22.61
CA THR A 218 -21.60 13.10 -22.28
C THR A 218 -20.33 13.22 -21.46
N THR A 219 -20.48 13.38 -20.13
CA THR A 219 -19.38 13.14 -19.18
C THR A 219 -19.05 11.66 -19.22
N GLN A 220 -17.92 11.29 -19.83
CA GLN A 220 -17.46 9.90 -19.79
C GLN A 220 -16.99 9.57 -18.37
N PRO A 221 -17.36 8.40 -17.81
CA PRO A 221 -16.95 8.01 -16.47
C PRO A 221 -15.42 7.92 -16.36
N ALA A 222 -14.90 8.16 -15.15
CA ALA A 222 -13.50 7.94 -14.84
C ALA A 222 -13.13 6.46 -15.06
N PRO A 223 -11.91 6.16 -15.55
CA PRO A 223 -11.47 4.78 -15.74
C PRO A 223 -11.38 4.06 -14.40
N ASP A 224 -11.72 2.76 -14.38
CA ASP A 224 -11.50 1.92 -13.20
C ASP A 224 -10.01 1.57 -13.06
N LEU A 225 -9.39 2.07 -11.99
CA LEU A 225 -7.98 1.86 -11.68
C LEU A 225 -7.74 0.68 -10.72
N SER A 226 -8.77 -0.10 -10.39
CA SER A 226 -8.67 -1.21 -9.43
C SER A 226 -7.67 -2.30 -9.85
N ALA A 227 -7.51 -2.53 -11.16
CA ALA A 227 -6.51 -3.47 -11.68
C ALA A 227 -5.08 -2.93 -11.50
N LEU A 228 -4.87 -1.62 -11.73
CA LEU A 228 -3.59 -0.96 -11.53
C LEU A 228 -3.16 -1.07 -10.06
N TRP A 229 -4.04 -0.75 -9.11
CA TRP A 229 -3.68 -0.74 -7.69
C TRP A 229 -3.42 -2.14 -7.13
N ARG A 230 -4.19 -3.14 -7.56
CA ARG A 230 -3.90 -4.54 -7.20
C ARG A 230 -2.52 -4.99 -7.67
N ASP A 231 -2.15 -4.65 -8.90
CA ASP A 231 -0.83 -5.01 -9.44
C ASP A 231 0.30 -4.14 -8.87
N TYR A 232 0.04 -2.88 -8.50
CA TYR A 232 0.99 -2.04 -7.76
C TYR A 232 1.35 -2.68 -6.41
N VAL A 233 0.33 -3.11 -5.64
CA VAL A 233 0.50 -3.80 -4.36
C VAL A 233 1.20 -5.15 -4.56
N ARG A 234 0.75 -5.96 -5.52
CA ARG A 234 1.37 -7.26 -5.82
C ARG A 234 2.85 -7.12 -6.19
N GLY A 235 3.21 -6.12 -7.00
CA GLY A 235 4.60 -5.84 -7.35
C GLY A 235 5.47 -5.54 -6.12
N ALA A 236 4.95 -4.75 -5.18
CA ALA A 236 5.65 -4.50 -3.91
C ALA A 236 5.80 -5.75 -3.04
N LEU A 237 4.75 -6.56 -2.89
CA LEU A 237 4.84 -7.81 -2.14
C LEU A 237 5.80 -8.80 -2.80
N THR A 238 5.85 -8.85 -4.14
CA THR A 238 6.79 -9.68 -4.90
C THR A 238 8.24 -9.25 -4.68
N LEU A 239 8.51 -7.95 -4.55
CA LEU A 239 9.83 -7.43 -4.15
C LEU A 239 10.22 -7.86 -2.73
N ALA A 240 9.24 -8.11 -1.86
CA ALA A 240 9.44 -8.48 -0.46
C ALA A 240 9.60 -10.00 -0.23
N ASP A 241 8.87 -10.84 -0.96
CA ASP A 241 8.84 -12.29 -0.69
C ASP A 241 9.00 -13.21 -1.93
N ALA A 242 9.38 -12.64 -3.08
CA ALA A 242 9.69 -13.34 -4.32
C ALA A 242 8.56 -14.22 -4.90
N SER A 243 7.30 -14.02 -4.47
CA SER A 243 6.16 -14.72 -5.06
C SER A 243 5.68 -14.07 -6.34
N GLU A 244 5.42 -14.87 -7.37
CA GLU A 244 4.84 -14.39 -8.62
C GLU A 244 3.31 -14.32 -8.51
N ARG A 245 2.78 -13.12 -8.25
CA ARG A 245 1.34 -12.90 -8.01
C ARG A 245 0.55 -12.45 -9.24
N SER A 246 1.24 -11.97 -10.26
CA SER A 246 0.62 -11.37 -11.43
C SER A 246 1.47 -11.61 -12.67
N ALA A 247 0.84 -12.07 -13.74
CA ALA A 247 1.52 -12.26 -15.02
C ALA A 247 2.15 -10.93 -15.49
N GLY A 248 3.42 -10.99 -15.86
CA GLY A 248 4.21 -9.83 -16.29
C GLY A 248 4.86 -9.04 -15.14
N LEU A 249 4.71 -9.47 -13.88
CA LEU A 249 5.42 -8.93 -12.70
C LEU A 249 6.24 -10.06 -12.03
N PRO A 250 7.28 -10.59 -12.72
CA PRO A 250 8.07 -11.70 -12.18
C PRO A 250 8.92 -11.24 -10.98
N PRO A 251 9.29 -12.17 -10.07
CA PRO A 251 10.25 -11.88 -9.02
C PRO A 251 11.62 -11.52 -9.61
N VAL A 252 12.34 -10.64 -8.92
CA VAL A 252 13.69 -10.22 -9.29
C VAL A 252 14.61 -11.45 -9.28
N GLN A 253 15.54 -11.51 -10.24
CA GLN A 253 16.50 -12.60 -10.37
C GLN A 253 17.92 -12.09 -10.16
N VAL A 254 18.72 -12.81 -9.37
CA VAL A 254 20.17 -12.64 -9.25
C VAL A 254 20.81 -13.94 -9.74
N GLY A 255 21.32 -13.92 -10.97
CA GLY A 255 21.76 -15.13 -11.65
C GLY A 255 20.57 -16.06 -11.94
N ALA A 256 20.60 -17.28 -11.36
CA ALA A 256 19.52 -18.26 -11.46
C ALA A 256 18.59 -18.27 -10.22
N HIS A 257 18.85 -17.41 -9.24
CA HIS A 257 18.14 -17.39 -7.96
C HIS A 257 17.13 -16.24 -7.93
N ARG A 258 15.97 -16.48 -7.33
CA ARG A 258 15.04 -15.40 -6.97
C ARG A 258 15.69 -14.50 -5.94
N ALA A 259 15.32 -13.23 -5.94
CA ALA A 259 15.82 -12.26 -4.99
C ALA A 259 14.72 -11.36 -4.43
N VAL A 260 14.94 -10.92 -3.19
CA VAL A 260 14.07 -10.01 -2.44
C VAL A 260 14.85 -8.79 -1.96
N LEU A 261 14.14 -7.71 -1.67
CA LEU A 261 14.73 -6.54 -1.04
C LEU A 261 14.86 -6.77 0.45
N ARG A 262 15.98 -6.30 1.02
CA ARG A 262 16.28 -6.49 2.44
C ARG A 262 15.44 -5.59 3.32
N SER A 263 15.32 -4.30 2.97
CA SER A 263 14.58 -3.33 3.76
C SER A 263 13.18 -3.10 3.19
N ALA A 264 12.16 -3.09 4.06
CA ALA A 264 10.81 -2.68 3.71
C ALA A 264 10.77 -1.24 3.16
N ALA A 265 11.60 -0.35 3.70
CA ALA A 265 11.66 1.06 3.31
C ALA A 265 12.18 1.26 1.88
N ASP A 266 12.94 0.30 1.34
CA ASP A 266 13.38 0.29 -0.05
C ASP A 266 12.25 -0.16 -1.01
N ILE A 267 11.17 -0.74 -0.50
CA ILE A 267 10.00 -1.09 -1.30
C ILE A 267 8.98 0.06 -1.21
N VAL A 268 8.37 0.24 -0.04
CA VAL A 268 7.46 1.34 0.26
C VAL A 268 7.82 1.87 1.64
N PRO A 269 8.31 3.12 1.75
CA PRO A 269 8.60 3.73 3.04
C PRO A 269 7.37 3.75 3.95
N GLY A 270 7.55 3.39 5.22
CA GLY A 270 6.49 3.39 6.23
C GLY A 270 6.52 4.64 7.12
N PRO A 271 5.64 4.71 8.14
CA PRO A 271 5.54 5.86 9.04
C PRO A 271 6.83 6.14 9.84
N GLY A 272 7.66 5.12 10.09
CA GLY A 272 8.96 5.30 10.73
C GLY A 272 10.03 5.93 9.83
N ASP A 273 9.78 6.02 8.52
CA ASP A 273 10.72 6.55 7.53
C ASP A 273 10.45 8.01 7.14
N ASP A 274 9.36 8.60 7.64
CA ASP A 274 8.92 9.95 7.34
C ASP A 274 9.86 11.03 7.86
N PHE A 275 9.79 12.20 7.22
CA PHE A 275 10.51 13.37 7.71
C PHE A 275 9.67 14.11 8.75
N THR A 276 10.11 14.07 10.00
CA THR A 276 9.47 14.70 11.16
C THR A 276 10.31 15.81 11.80
N ASP A 277 11.56 15.99 11.35
CA ASP A 277 12.49 17.01 11.85
C ASP A 277 12.17 18.41 11.28
N ILE A 278 10.97 18.90 11.57
CA ILE A 278 10.47 20.21 11.16
C ILE A 278 10.35 21.11 12.40
N PRO A 279 11.12 22.22 12.50
CA PRO A 279 11.00 23.17 13.60
C PRO A 279 9.56 23.72 13.72
N GLY A 280 9.06 23.89 14.94
CA GLY A 280 7.67 24.31 15.18
C GLY A 280 7.26 25.62 14.49
N VAL A 281 8.18 26.59 14.37
CA VAL A 281 7.94 27.86 13.67
C VAL A 281 7.77 27.65 12.17
N VAL A 282 8.59 26.78 11.57
CA VAL A 282 8.47 26.43 10.15
C VAL A 282 7.18 25.64 9.92
N SER A 283 6.92 24.64 10.77
CA SER A 283 5.74 23.78 10.70
C SER A 283 4.43 24.58 10.81
N ALA A 284 4.37 25.57 11.71
CA ALA A 284 3.20 26.45 11.86
C ALA A 284 3.01 27.40 10.66
N THR A 285 4.09 27.78 9.98
CA THR A 285 4.06 28.71 8.84
C THR A 285 3.67 28.03 7.54
N THR A 286 4.15 26.80 7.33
CA THR A 286 3.89 26.01 6.11
C THR A 286 2.73 25.01 6.30
N GLU A 287 2.09 24.98 7.47
CA GLU A 287 1.06 24.02 7.86
C GLU A 287 1.46 22.54 7.62
N THR A 288 2.77 22.26 7.61
CA THR A 288 3.34 20.96 7.30
C THR A 288 3.99 20.39 8.54
N HIS A 289 3.45 19.28 9.06
CA HIS A 289 3.94 18.63 10.26
C HIS A 289 4.81 17.41 9.97
N VAL A 290 4.55 16.74 8.86
CA VAL A 290 5.25 15.53 8.42
C VAL A 290 5.33 15.56 6.90
N ALA A 291 6.48 15.17 6.33
CA ALA A 291 6.58 14.90 4.90
C ALA A 291 6.75 13.40 4.66
N GLU A 292 5.79 12.83 3.93
CA GLU A 292 5.75 11.42 3.58
C GLU A 292 6.61 11.15 2.34
N ALA A 293 7.46 10.12 2.37
CA ALA A 293 8.38 9.85 1.27
C ALA A 293 7.70 9.58 -0.10
N PRO A 294 6.52 8.92 -0.18
CA PRO A 294 5.81 8.77 -1.45
C PRO A 294 5.21 10.07 -2.00
N ASP A 295 5.02 11.12 -1.20
CA ASP A 295 4.39 12.37 -1.66
C ASP A 295 5.37 13.33 -2.35
N LEU A 296 5.73 13.00 -3.58
CA LEU A 296 6.68 13.77 -4.39
C LEU A 296 6.21 15.20 -4.68
N LEU A 297 4.92 15.40 -4.98
CA LEU A 297 4.36 16.72 -5.24
C LEU A 297 4.27 17.55 -3.96
N GLY A 298 3.87 16.95 -2.83
CA GLY A 298 3.88 17.61 -1.52
C GLY A 298 5.29 17.97 -1.06
N ILE A 299 6.28 17.10 -1.26
CA ILE A 299 7.69 17.40 -0.97
C ILE A 299 8.18 18.59 -1.81
N GLU A 300 7.88 18.63 -3.11
CA GLU A 300 8.34 19.74 -3.96
C GLU A 300 7.62 21.06 -3.64
N GLN A 301 6.33 20.99 -3.28
CA GLN A 301 5.59 22.13 -2.76
C GLN A 301 6.22 22.66 -1.47
N PHE A 302 6.44 21.79 -0.48
CA PHE A 302 7.07 22.15 0.79
C PHE A 302 8.45 22.76 0.58
N ARG A 303 9.25 22.21 -0.34
CA ARG A 303 10.57 22.78 -0.71
C ARG A 303 10.45 24.18 -1.33
N THR A 304 9.43 24.42 -2.14
CA THR A 304 9.19 25.74 -2.75
C THR A 304 8.77 26.76 -1.70
N GLU A 305 7.91 26.37 -0.75
CA GLU A 305 7.51 27.20 0.38
C GLU A 305 8.71 27.57 1.27
N LEU A 306 9.56 26.59 1.60
CA LEU A 306 10.79 26.83 2.35
C LEU A 306 11.73 27.83 1.65
N GLN A 307 11.87 27.75 0.32
CA GLN A 307 12.66 28.71 -0.46
C GLN A 307 12.09 30.12 -0.40
N GLY A 308 10.76 30.26 -0.37
CA GLY A 308 10.09 31.54 -0.15
C GLY A 308 10.43 32.14 1.22
N LEU A 309 10.46 31.30 2.25
CA LEU A 309 10.77 31.70 3.63
C LEU A 309 12.25 31.99 3.89
N GLU A 310 13.17 31.60 3.01
CA GLU A 310 14.61 31.88 3.18
C GLU A 310 14.95 33.38 3.24
N HIS A 311 14.08 34.24 2.69
CA HIS A 311 14.24 35.68 2.70
C HIS A 311 13.70 36.35 3.97
N ASP A 312 13.04 35.59 4.85
CA ASP A 312 12.50 36.06 6.11
C ASP A 312 13.63 36.22 7.17
N PRO A 313 13.73 37.39 7.84
CA PRO A 313 14.79 37.64 8.82
C PRO A 313 14.68 36.82 10.11
N VAL A 314 13.50 36.29 10.44
CA VAL A 314 13.22 35.52 11.66
C VAL A 314 13.26 34.01 11.37
N ILE A 315 12.64 33.57 10.27
CA ILE A 315 12.46 32.13 9.96
C ILE A 315 13.52 31.60 8.97
N GLY A 316 14.19 32.47 8.22
CA GLY A 316 14.99 32.07 7.05
C GLY A 316 16.14 31.09 7.33
N LEU A 317 16.79 31.16 8.51
CA LEU A 317 17.84 30.20 8.88
C LEU A 317 17.27 28.79 9.10
N ASP A 318 16.15 28.68 9.81
CA ASP A 318 15.50 27.41 10.09
C ASP A 318 14.87 26.83 8.83
N ALA A 319 14.29 27.68 7.97
CA ALA A 319 13.78 27.27 6.65
C ALA A 319 14.89 26.68 5.78
N ARG A 320 16.06 27.33 5.71
CA ARG A 320 17.21 26.82 4.94
C ARG A 320 17.75 25.49 5.49
N ARG A 321 17.89 25.37 6.81
CA ARG A 321 18.33 24.11 7.46
C ARG A 321 17.35 22.97 7.18
N THR A 322 16.06 23.23 7.36
CA THR A 322 14.99 22.27 7.06
C THR A 322 15.02 21.88 5.58
N GLY A 323 15.16 22.84 4.66
CA GLY A 323 15.25 22.57 3.23
C GLY A 323 16.44 21.69 2.83
N ALA A 324 17.59 21.83 3.50
CA ALA A 324 18.75 20.96 3.32
C ALA A 324 18.51 19.56 3.88
N ALA A 325 17.90 19.45 5.07
CA ALA A 325 17.56 18.18 5.71
C ALA A 325 16.55 17.38 4.88
N VAL A 326 15.47 18.02 4.42
CA VAL A 326 14.48 17.42 3.51
C VAL A 326 15.14 16.95 2.22
N LYS A 327 16.04 17.74 1.63
CA LYS A 327 16.77 17.33 0.41
C LYS A 327 17.60 16.06 0.63
N ALA A 328 18.32 16.00 1.74
CA ALA A 328 19.18 14.86 2.08
C ALA A 328 18.33 13.62 2.38
N TRP A 329 17.23 13.77 3.12
CA TRP A 329 16.29 12.68 3.42
C TRP A 329 15.60 12.15 2.16
N ALA A 330 15.01 13.01 1.33
CA ALA A 330 14.37 12.61 0.08
C ALA A 330 15.37 11.93 -0.88
N GLY A 331 16.62 12.40 -0.88
CA GLY A 331 17.71 11.78 -1.63
C GLY A 331 18.01 10.33 -1.24
N ARG A 332 17.85 9.96 0.03
CA ARG A 332 18.00 8.56 0.50
C ARG A 332 16.81 7.70 0.10
N ARG A 333 15.59 8.24 0.13
CA ARG A 333 14.35 7.49 -0.13
C ARG A 333 13.95 7.39 -1.61
N ARG A 334 14.62 8.15 -2.50
CA ARG A 334 14.34 8.19 -3.94
C ARG A 334 14.43 6.83 -4.65
N HIS A 335 15.09 5.86 -4.03
CA HIS A 335 15.36 4.54 -4.60
C HIS A 335 14.23 3.54 -4.36
N SER A 336 13.23 3.91 -3.55
CA SER A 336 12.13 3.01 -3.24
C SER A 336 11.24 2.74 -4.45
N TYR A 337 10.59 1.57 -4.47
CA TYR A 337 9.62 1.22 -5.50
C TYR A 337 8.44 2.20 -5.55
N ALA A 338 7.93 2.62 -4.39
CA ALA A 338 6.89 3.64 -4.33
C ALA A 338 7.32 4.95 -5.00
N VAL A 339 8.51 5.46 -4.69
CA VAL A 339 9.02 6.71 -5.29
C VAL A 339 9.31 6.53 -6.78
N ALA A 340 9.84 5.39 -7.20
CA ALA A 340 10.06 5.09 -8.61
C ALA A 340 8.74 5.14 -9.40
N PHE A 341 7.68 4.50 -8.90
CA PHE A 341 6.36 4.53 -9.54
C PHE A 341 5.73 5.93 -9.50
N GLY A 342 5.77 6.61 -8.34
CA GLY A 342 5.28 7.98 -8.19
C GLY A 342 5.99 8.98 -9.11
N SER A 343 7.28 8.78 -9.39
CA SER A 343 8.04 9.63 -10.31
C SER A 343 7.54 9.51 -11.75
N MET A 344 7.05 8.32 -12.17
CA MET A 344 6.46 8.12 -13.49
C MET A 344 5.10 8.82 -13.59
N LEU A 345 4.26 8.70 -12.55
CA LEU A 345 2.97 9.38 -12.47
C LEU A 345 3.14 10.91 -12.53
N THR A 346 4.00 11.45 -11.70
CA THR A 346 4.24 12.91 -11.62
C THR A 346 4.92 13.47 -12.86
N ALA A 347 5.87 12.74 -13.45
CA ALA A 347 6.47 13.12 -14.74
C ALA A 347 5.41 13.17 -15.86
N ARG A 348 4.48 12.20 -15.90
CA ARG A 348 3.40 12.21 -16.88
C ARG A 348 2.42 13.36 -16.64
N LEU A 349 2.00 13.59 -15.40
CA LEU A 349 1.15 14.72 -15.04
C LEU A 349 1.78 16.06 -15.44
N GLY A 350 3.06 16.26 -15.14
CA GLY A 350 3.79 17.46 -15.55
C GLY A 350 3.88 17.65 -17.07
N ALA A 351 4.03 16.54 -17.82
CA ALA A 351 4.00 16.56 -19.28
C ALA A 351 2.62 16.97 -19.82
N ASP A 352 1.53 16.46 -19.25
CA ASP A 352 0.16 16.77 -19.69
C ASP A 352 -0.25 18.21 -19.33
N ILE A 353 0.17 18.72 -18.16
CA ILE A 353 0.01 20.14 -17.81
C ILE A 353 0.77 21.04 -18.81
N SER A 354 2.00 20.68 -19.15
CA SER A 354 2.81 21.41 -20.12
C SER A 354 2.24 21.34 -21.55
N GLU A 355 1.65 20.21 -21.92
CA GLU A 355 0.94 20.05 -23.19
C GLU A 355 -0.32 20.93 -23.24
N ALA A 356 -1.16 20.88 -22.20
CA ALA A 356 -2.37 21.68 -22.10
C ALA A 356 -2.05 23.19 -22.16
N SER A 357 -1.01 23.65 -21.45
CA SER A 357 -0.57 25.05 -21.49
C SER A 357 -0.07 25.46 -22.88
N THR A 358 0.66 24.57 -23.57
CA THR A 358 1.13 24.79 -24.95
C THR A 358 -0.05 24.86 -25.93
N LEU A 359 -1.04 23.98 -25.81
CA LEU A 359 -2.23 23.99 -26.66
C LEU A 359 -3.08 25.25 -26.42
N LEU A 360 -3.29 25.64 -25.16
CA LEU A 360 -4.02 26.85 -24.80
C LEU A 360 -3.33 28.12 -25.30
N SER A 361 -2.00 28.21 -25.17
CA SER A 361 -1.23 29.36 -25.69
C SER A 361 -1.27 29.44 -27.22
N ARG A 362 -1.13 28.31 -27.94
CA ARG A 362 -1.30 28.26 -29.40
C ARG A 362 -2.69 28.73 -29.83
N MET A 363 -3.74 28.25 -29.16
CA MET A 363 -5.12 28.65 -29.45
C MET A 363 -5.32 30.15 -29.25
N LYS A 364 -4.72 30.76 -28.22
CA LYS A 364 -4.77 32.21 -27.97
C LYS A 364 -3.95 33.01 -28.99
N SER A 365 -2.76 32.57 -29.37
CA SER A 365 -1.94 33.27 -30.37
C SER A 365 -2.57 33.34 -31.76
N MET A 366 -3.40 32.36 -32.12
CA MET A 366 -4.11 32.33 -33.39
C MET A 366 -5.33 33.28 -33.43
N GLU A 367 -5.78 33.78 -32.28
CA GLU A 367 -6.81 34.84 -32.19
C GLU A 367 -6.24 36.20 -32.57
N ALA A 368 -4.99 36.49 -32.17
CA ALA A 368 -4.32 37.76 -32.46
C ALA A 368 -4.00 37.98 -33.95
N LEU A 369 -3.90 36.91 -34.75
CA LEU A 369 -3.68 36.98 -36.20
C LEU A 369 -5.00 37.06 -37.02
N ARG A 370 -6.17 37.07 -36.38
CA ARG A 370 -7.45 36.84 -37.04
C ARG A 370 -8.19 38.13 -37.42
N ASP A 371 -7.52 39.03 -38.13
CA ASP A 371 -8.17 40.08 -38.94
C ASP A 371 -7.92 39.92 -40.46
N PRO A 372 -8.37 38.81 -41.09
CA PRO A 372 -7.98 38.40 -42.44
C PRO A 372 -9.02 38.83 -43.50
N ALA A 373 -10.06 39.56 -43.09
CA ALA A 373 -11.06 40.12 -43.99
C ALA A 373 -10.48 41.26 -44.82
N GLU A 374 -9.51 42.00 -44.27
CA GLU A 374 -8.83 43.10 -44.96
C GLU A 374 -7.83 42.59 -46.03
N GLU A 375 -7.03 41.56 -45.73
CA GLU A 375 -6.04 41.02 -46.69
C GLU A 375 -6.68 40.36 -47.92
N ALA A 376 -7.78 39.62 -47.73
CA ALA A 376 -8.49 38.98 -48.84
C ALA A 376 -9.21 40.00 -49.74
N ALA A 377 -9.76 41.07 -49.16
CA ALA A 377 -10.45 42.14 -49.89
C ALA A 377 -9.48 42.95 -50.78
N ASP A 378 -8.26 43.18 -50.30
CA ASP A 378 -7.24 43.96 -51.00
C ASP A 378 -6.62 43.24 -52.20
N VAL A 379 -6.49 41.92 -52.13
CA VAL A 379 -6.00 41.10 -53.25
C VAL A 379 -7.06 41.00 -54.35
N GLN A 380 -8.34 40.85 -53.98
CA GLN A 380 -9.46 40.80 -54.93
C GLN A 380 -9.63 42.13 -55.70
N LYS A 381 -9.47 43.29 -55.03
CA LYS A 381 -9.51 44.61 -55.67
C LYS A 381 -8.38 44.82 -56.68
N ARG A 382 -7.15 44.40 -56.35
CA ARG A 382 -5.99 44.50 -57.27
C ARG A 382 -6.16 43.62 -58.52
N MET A 383 -6.83 42.48 -58.38
CA MET A 383 -7.08 41.53 -59.45
C MET A 383 -8.11 42.05 -60.46
N PHE A 384 -9.27 42.54 -59.99
CA PHE A 384 -10.32 43.07 -60.88
C PHE A 384 -9.82 44.24 -61.73
N ARG A 385 -8.95 45.08 -61.14
CA ARG A 385 -8.29 46.18 -61.81
C ARG A 385 -7.37 45.74 -62.95
N ARG A 386 -6.59 44.66 -62.78
CA ARG A 386 -5.69 44.14 -63.83
C ARG A 386 -6.46 43.52 -65.00
N VAL A 387 -7.57 42.82 -64.71
CA VAL A 387 -8.44 42.27 -65.76
C VAL A 387 -9.08 43.40 -66.55
N HIS A 388 -9.68 44.41 -65.89
CA HIS A 388 -10.26 45.58 -66.55
C HIS A 388 -9.26 46.31 -67.47
N ILE A 389 -8.01 46.47 -67.03
CA ILE A 389 -6.96 47.10 -67.84
C ILE A 389 -6.65 46.25 -69.09
N ALA A 390 -6.55 44.93 -68.95
CA ALA A 390 -6.30 44.03 -70.09
C ALA A 390 -7.47 44.00 -71.10
N THR A 391 -8.73 44.03 -70.63
CA THR A 391 -9.90 44.14 -71.51
C THR A 391 -9.90 45.49 -72.25
N LEU A 392 -9.62 46.59 -71.54
CA LEU A 392 -9.58 47.93 -72.13
C LEU A 392 -8.52 48.03 -73.24
N ILE A 393 -7.32 47.49 -73.00
CA ILE A 393 -6.23 47.47 -73.99
C ILE A 393 -6.62 46.65 -75.22
N SER A 394 -7.23 45.48 -75.04
CA SER A 394 -7.62 44.63 -76.17
C SER A 394 -8.75 45.24 -77.01
N VAL A 395 -9.73 45.91 -76.36
CA VAL A 395 -10.78 46.64 -77.07
C VAL A 395 -10.18 47.81 -77.84
N LEU A 396 -9.24 48.55 -77.23
CA LEU A 396 -8.55 49.66 -77.88
C LEU A 396 -7.77 49.19 -79.12
N ILE A 397 -7.02 48.10 -79.02
CA ILE A 397 -6.27 47.52 -80.15
C ILE A 397 -7.24 47.04 -81.24
N GLY A 398 -8.35 46.40 -80.87
CA GLY A 398 -9.37 45.96 -81.82
C GLY A 398 -10.04 47.12 -82.55
N VAL A 399 -10.36 48.21 -81.86
CA VAL A 399 -10.93 49.43 -82.44
C VAL A 399 -9.92 50.11 -83.37
N VAL A 400 -8.66 50.23 -82.96
CA VAL A 400 -7.59 50.81 -83.79
C VAL A 400 -7.37 49.98 -85.06
N ALA A 401 -7.33 48.64 -84.95
CA ALA A 401 -7.22 47.75 -86.10
C ALA A 401 -8.43 47.85 -87.04
N GLY A 402 -9.65 47.96 -86.48
CA GLY A 402 -10.88 48.14 -87.26
C GLY A 402 -10.93 49.47 -88.01
N VAL A 403 -10.48 50.57 -87.38
CA VAL A 403 -10.39 51.90 -88.02
C VAL A 403 -9.32 51.93 -89.12
N LEU A 404 -8.19 51.25 -88.91
CA LEU A 404 -7.13 51.10 -89.92
C LEU A 404 -7.59 50.26 -91.12
N ALA A 405 -8.42 49.23 -90.90
CA ALA A 405 -9.03 48.43 -91.95
C ALA A 405 -10.11 49.21 -92.72
N TRP A 406 -10.92 50.04 -92.03
CA TRP A 406 -11.94 50.90 -92.66
C TRP A 406 -11.32 51.94 -93.61
N LYS A 407 -10.13 52.46 -93.28
CA LYS A 407 -9.43 53.46 -94.09
C LYS A 407 -8.62 52.88 -95.26
N ASP A 408 -8.78 51.60 -95.60
CA ASP A 408 -8.07 50.89 -96.67
C ASP A 408 -6.52 50.92 -96.57
N VAL A 409 -5.98 51.30 -95.40
CA VAL A 409 -4.54 51.30 -95.12
C VAL A 409 -4.01 49.86 -94.99
N ILE A 410 -4.88 48.93 -94.56
CA ILE A 410 -4.60 47.50 -94.43
C ILE A 410 -5.70 46.76 -95.21
N SER A 411 -5.30 45.93 -96.18
CA SER A 411 -6.23 45.06 -96.91
C SER A 411 -7.07 44.23 -95.94
N TRP A 412 -8.38 44.13 -96.19
CA TRP A 412 -9.33 43.39 -95.36
C TRP A 412 -8.88 41.93 -95.09
N TRP A 413 -8.10 41.35 -96.00
CA TRP A 413 -7.48 40.03 -95.85
C TRP A 413 -6.48 39.92 -94.68
N TRP A 414 -5.88 41.03 -94.26
CA TRP A 414 -4.96 41.11 -93.10
C TRP A 414 -5.61 41.70 -91.84
N GLY A 415 -6.64 42.55 -91.99
CA GLY A 415 -7.38 43.13 -90.87
C GLY A 415 -8.16 42.08 -90.05
N GLY A 416 -8.84 41.15 -90.72
CA GLY A 416 -9.58 40.07 -90.07
C GLY A 416 -8.71 39.15 -89.18
N PRO A 417 -7.57 38.65 -89.68
CA PRO A 417 -6.64 37.85 -88.88
C PRO A 417 -6.08 38.55 -87.65
N ILE A 418 -5.78 39.86 -87.72
CA ILE A 418 -5.21 40.62 -86.60
C ILE A 418 -6.25 40.79 -85.48
N ILE A 419 -7.51 41.06 -85.83
CA ILE A 419 -8.61 41.12 -84.87
C ILE A 419 -8.84 39.75 -84.23
N ALA A 420 -8.83 38.67 -85.03
CA ALA A 420 -8.96 37.31 -84.52
C ALA A 420 -7.80 36.92 -83.58
N LEU A 421 -6.56 37.30 -83.91
CA LEU A 421 -5.38 37.07 -83.06
C LEU A 421 -5.45 37.89 -81.76
N CYS A 422 -5.96 39.11 -81.80
CA CYS A 422 -6.18 39.93 -80.59
C CYS A 422 -7.23 39.31 -79.67
N VAL A 423 -8.35 38.85 -80.22
CA VAL A 423 -9.40 38.18 -79.44
C VAL A 423 -8.88 36.86 -78.85
N LEU A 424 -8.09 36.09 -79.62
CA LEU A 424 -7.43 34.87 -79.12
C LEU A 424 -6.41 35.18 -78.02
N GLY A 425 -5.56 36.19 -78.21
CA GLY A 425 -4.57 36.65 -77.23
C GLY A 425 -5.22 37.14 -75.94
N TRP A 426 -6.32 37.88 -76.04
CA TRP A 426 -7.14 38.30 -74.90
C TRP A 426 -7.76 37.11 -74.18
N GLY A 427 -8.32 36.15 -74.93
CA GLY A 427 -8.87 34.92 -74.36
C GLY A 427 -7.83 34.12 -73.57
N VAL A 428 -6.61 34.00 -74.10
CA VAL A 428 -5.47 33.36 -73.43
C VAL A 428 -5.02 34.15 -72.20
N ALA A 429 -4.94 35.49 -72.27
CA ALA A 429 -4.55 36.32 -71.13
C ALA A 429 -5.56 36.24 -69.97
N VAL A 430 -6.86 36.28 -70.28
CA VAL A 430 -7.94 36.16 -69.27
C VAL A 430 -7.96 34.76 -68.66
N THR A 431 -7.80 33.70 -69.47
CA THR A 431 -7.72 32.32 -68.94
C THR A 431 -6.48 32.10 -68.09
N PHE A 432 -5.32 32.64 -68.47
CA PHE A 432 -4.09 32.55 -67.68
C PHE A 432 -4.21 33.28 -66.34
N ILE A 433 -4.80 34.48 -66.33
CA ILE A 433 -5.07 35.24 -65.09
C ILE A 433 -6.07 34.50 -64.20
N CYS A 434 -7.14 33.96 -64.76
CA CYS A 434 -8.14 33.17 -64.02
C CYS A 434 -7.55 31.86 -63.48
N GLN A 435 -6.76 31.11 -64.26
CA GLN A 435 -6.11 29.87 -63.79
C GLN A 435 -5.14 30.15 -62.64
N ARG A 436 -4.30 31.19 -62.78
CA ARG A 436 -3.38 31.59 -61.70
C ARG A 436 -4.13 32.03 -60.44
N SER A 437 -5.31 32.66 -60.60
CA SER A 437 -6.17 33.03 -59.48
C SER A 437 -6.89 31.83 -58.83
N GLN A 438 -7.28 30.82 -59.62
CA GLN A 438 -7.89 29.60 -59.12
C GLN A 438 -6.88 28.77 -58.33
N GLN A 439 -5.64 28.63 -58.81
CA GLN A 439 -4.56 27.96 -58.08
C GLN A 439 -4.24 28.68 -56.75
N TYR A 440 -4.27 30.02 -56.74
CA TYR A 440 -4.10 30.79 -55.51
C TYR A 440 -5.27 30.60 -54.54
N LEU A 441 -6.51 30.61 -55.02
CA LEU A 441 -7.71 30.36 -54.22
C LEU A 441 -7.76 28.93 -53.67
N GLU A 442 -7.39 27.92 -54.46
CA GLU A 442 -7.27 26.54 -54.02
C GLU A 442 -6.15 26.38 -52.99
N SER A 443 -5.02 27.08 -53.15
CA SER A 443 -3.95 27.08 -52.15
C SER A 443 -4.41 27.71 -50.83
N MET A 444 -5.17 28.82 -50.88
CA MET A 444 -5.77 29.44 -49.70
C MET A 444 -6.88 28.57 -49.08
N LEU A 445 -7.67 27.87 -49.89
CA LEU A 445 -8.69 26.94 -49.39
C LEU A 445 -8.05 25.72 -48.74
N ALA A 446 -7.02 25.14 -49.35
CA ALA A 446 -6.26 24.03 -48.76
C ALA A 446 -5.53 24.45 -47.48
N GLU A 447 -5.01 25.68 -47.42
CA GLU A 447 -4.44 26.26 -46.19
C GLU A 447 -5.51 26.50 -45.13
N ARG A 448 -6.71 26.94 -45.51
CA ARG A 448 -7.84 27.08 -44.59
C ARG A 448 -8.33 25.75 -44.06
N GLU A 449 -8.52 24.75 -44.93
CA GLU A 449 -8.93 23.40 -44.57
C GLU A 449 -7.90 22.77 -43.61
N ALA A 450 -6.61 22.89 -43.92
CA ALA A 450 -5.53 22.43 -43.06
C ALA A 450 -5.51 23.18 -41.71
N ALA A 451 -5.70 24.50 -41.70
CA ALA A 451 -5.77 25.28 -40.47
C ALA A 451 -6.99 24.91 -39.62
N THR A 452 -8.16 24.71 -40.24
CA THR A 452 -9.37 24.27 -39.52
C THR A 452 -9.24 22.86 -38.97
N ALA A 453 -8.63 21.95 -39.74
CA ALA A 453 -8.36 20.59 -39.30
C ALA A 453 -7.33 20.55 -38.15
N ALA A 454 -6.31 21.41 -38.21
CA ALA A 454 -5.36 21.58 -37.12
C ALA A 454 -6.02 22.13 -35.85
N HIS A 455 -6.90 23.13 -35.97
CA HIS A 455 -7.69 23.65 -34.85
C HIS A 455 -8.60 22.59 -34.23
N GLU A 456 -9.25 21.76 -35.04
CA GLU A 456 -10.11 20.70 -34.54
C GLU A 456 -9.29 19.62 -33.82
N ALA A 457 -8.13 19.24 -34.37
CA ALA A 457 -7.19 18.33 -33.73
C ALA A 457 -6.66 18.89 -32.40
N ASP A 458 -6.25 20.16 -32.34
CA ASP A 458 -5.79 20.83 -31.12
C ASP A 458 -6.88 20.85 -30.04
N ARG A 459 -8.15 21.09 -30.41
CA ARG A 459 -9.27 21.04 -29.46
C ARG A 459 -9.53 19.64 -28.92
N VAL A 460 -9.43 18.61 -29.76
CA VAL A 460 -9.58 17.22 -29.32
C VAL A 460 -8.44 16.82 -28.40
N ASN A 461 -7.20 17.18 -28.75
CA ASN A 461 -6.02 16.92 -27.94
C ASN A 461 -6.06 17.68 -26.61
N LEU A 462 -6.53 18.93 -26.59
CA LEU A 462 -6.70 19.70 -25.36
C LEU A 462 -7.72 19.03 -24.43
N ARG A 463 -8.87 18.58 -24.94
CA ARG A 463 -9.85 17.83 -24.13
C ARG A 463 -9.25 16.55 -23.56
N ALA A 464 -8.49 15.82 -24.36
CA ALA A 464 -7.80 14.61 -23.91
C ALA A 464 -6.79 14.93 -22.80
N ALA A 465 -5.95 15.96 -22.96
CA ALA A 465 -4.97 16.39 -21.97
C ALA A 465 -5.63 16.86 -20.65
N LEU A 466 -6.69 17.67 -20.71
CA LEU A 466 -7.40 18.12 -19.49
C LEU A 466 -8.05 16.96 -18.73
N ARG A 467 -8.61 15.98 -19.44
CA ARG A 467 -9.15 14.77 -18.82
C ARG A 467 -8.04 13.90 -18.23
N GLU A 468 -6.91 13.77 -18.91
CA GLU A 468 -5.75 13.05 -18.39
C GLU A 468 -5.22 13.70 -17.11
N ILE A 469 -5.18 15.03 -17.02
CA ILE A 469 -4.82 15.74 -15.79
C ILE A 469 -5.78 15.35 -14.65
N GLU A 470 -7.10 15.31 -14.89
CA GLU A 470 -8.08 14.89 -13.87
C GLU A 470 -7.85 13.43 -13.43
N VAL A 471 -7.71 12.50 -14.39
CA VAL A 471 -7.48 11.07 -14.11
C VAL A 471 -6.16 10.85 -13.38
N LEU A 472 -5.07 11.50 -13.81
CA LEU A 472 -3.74 11.39 -13.21
C LEU A 472 -3.72 12.00 -11.81
N THR A 473 -4.44 13.11 -11.58
CA THR A 473 -4.54 13.71 -10.25
C THR A 473 -5.32 12.81 -9.29
N GLY A 474 -6.43 12.21 -9.75
CA GLY A 474 -7.16 11.20 -9.00
C GLY A 474 -6.33 9.94 -8.72
N ALA A 475 -5.57 9.47 -9.72
CA ALA A 475 -4.66 8.35 -9.59
C ALA A 475 -3.53 8.65 -8.61
N TYR A 476 -2.98 9.86 -8.61
CA TYR A 476 -1.95 10.28 -7.66
C TYR A 476 -2.47 10.27 -6.22
N ARG A 477 -3.70 10.78 -5.98
CA ARG A 477 -4.34 10.67 -4.66
C ARG A 477 -4.50 9.21 -4.22
N GLN A 478 -4.97 8.33 -5.10
CA GLN A 478 -5.11 6.89 -4.81
C GLN A 478 -3.75 6.24 -4.54
N TYR A 479 -2.72 6.60 -5.30
CA TYR A 479 -1.35 6.16 -5.09
C TYR A 479 -0.84 6.52 -3.69
N LEU A 480 -1.11 7.72 -3.19
CA LEU A 480 -0.72 8.12 -1.83
C LEU A 480 -1.39 7.24 -0.77
N SER A 481 -2.72 7.05 -0.85
CA SER A 481 -3.44 6.18 0.09
C SER A 481 -2.95 4.74 0.05
N TRP A 482 -2.72 4.17 -1.15
CA TRP A 482 -2.17 2.83 -1.28
C TRP A 482 -0.74 2.72 -0.76
N SER A 483 0.09 3.75 -0.96
CA SER A 483 1.47 3.77 -0.46
C SER A 483 1.51 3.91 1.06
N ARG A 484 0.62 4.69 1.68
CA ARG A 484 0.45 4.73 3.14
C ARG A 484 0.09 3.37 3.70
N ALA A 485 -0.97 2.76 3.16
CA ALA A 485 -1.42 1.45 3.63
C ALA A 485 -0.33 0.38 3.49
N LEU A 486 0.32 0.33 2.33
CA LEU A 486 1.34 -0.66 2.03
C LEU A 486 2.66 -0.41 2.80
N GLY A 487 3.08 0.84 2.97
CA GLY A 487 4.28 1.20 3.74
C GLY A 487 4.13 0.86 5.21
N ALA A 488 2.96 1.17 5.80
CA ALA A 488 2.65 0.75 7.16
C ALA A 488 2.59 -0.78 7.31
N PHE A 489 2.07 -1.49 6.30
CA PHE A 489 2.01 -2.96 6.30
C PHE A 489 3.41 -3.55 6.23
N LEU A 490 4.23 -3.13 5.27
CA LEU A 490 5.58 -3.67 5.07
C LEU A 490 6.52 -3.33 6.22
N ALA A 491 6.31 -2.20 6.91
CA ALA A 491 7.06 -1.87 8.12
C ALA A 491 6.79 -2.87 9.26
N ARG A 492 5.55 -3.38 9.35
CA ARG A 492 5.12 -4.34 10.39
C ARG A 492 4.13 -5.37 9.80
N PRO A 493 4.60 -6.32 8.96
CA PRO A 493 3.72 -7.21 8.20
C PRO A 493 2.93 -8.17 9.09
N LEU A 494 3.47 -8.47 10.26
CA LEU A 494 2.84 -9.31 11.28
C LEU A 494 2.08 -8.50 12.35
N GLY A 495 2.17 -7.16 12.33
CA GLY A 495 1.61 -6.28 13.35
C GLY A 495 2.60 -5.98 14.49
N VAL A 496 2.10 -5.39 15.57
CA VAL A 496 2.85 -5.31 16.83
C VAL A 496 2.71 -6.64 17.57
N PRO A 497 3.81 -7.29 17.95
CA PRO A 497 3.74 -8.49 18.77
C PRO A 497 3.14 -8.16 20.14
N GLU A 498 1.85 -8.42 20.33
CA GLU A 498 1.22 -8.43 21.66
C GLU A 498 1.51 -9.77 22.32
N HIS A 499 2.67 -9.88 22.97
CA HIS A 499 2.97 -11.02 23.83
C HIS A 499 3.33 -10.51 25.22
N GLU A 500 2.32 -10.51 26.10
CA GLU A 500 2.55 -10.23 27.51
C GLU A 500 3.37 -11.36 28.13
N LEU A 501 4.55 -11.02 28.64
CA LEU A 501 5.33 -11.95 29.43
C LEU A 501 4.60 -12.20 30.76
N THR A 502 3.91 -13.33 30.86
CA THR A 502 3.40 -13.82 32.14
C THR A 502 4.56 -14.33 32.97
N ILE A 503 5.18 -13.46 33.77
CA ILE A 503 6.24 -13.86 34.70
C ILE A 503 5.59 -14.64 35.85
N HIS A 504 5.70 -15.96 35.83
CA HIS A 504 5.43 -16.75 37.01
C HIS A 504 6.47 -16.42 38.09
N ARG A 505 6.03 -16.11 39.31
CA ARG A 505 6.97 -15.92 40.43
C ARG A 505 7.76 -17.21 40.63
N ARG A 506 9.08 -17.10 40.54
CA ARG A 506 9.98 -18.22 40.81
C ARG A 506 9.87 -18.59 42.29
N VAL A 507 9.62 -19.87 42.56
CA VAL A 507 9.60 -20.38 43.94
C VAL A 507 11.05 -20.58 44.39
N GLU A 508 11.56 -19.65 45.19
CA GLU A 508 12.97 -19.60 45.58
C GLU A 508 13.35 -20.67 46.62
N TRP A 509 12.42 -21.01 47.51
CA TRP A 509 12.62 -22.00 48.57
C TRP A 509 11.28 -22.57 49.03
N GLY A 510 11.31 -23.65 49.82
CA GLY A 510 10.12 -24.17 50.52
C GLY A 510 9.43 -25.35 49.85
N LEU A 511 9.75 -25.70 48.60
CA LEU A 511 9.23 -26.93 48.00
C LEU A 511 9.89 -28.19 48.62
N PRO A 512 9.14 -29.26 48.87
CA PRO A 512 9.69 -30.55 49.28
C PRO A 512 10.30 -31.30 48.09
N ARG A 513 11.19 -32.27 48.31
CA ARG A 513 11.91 -32.98 47.22
C ARG A 513 11.01 -33.73 46.21
N HIS A 514 9.80 -34.12 46.62
CA HIS A 514 8.85 -34.76 45.72
C HIS A 514 8.17 -33.77 44.76
N SER A 515 8.37 -32.46 44.95
CA SER A 515 7.85 -31.38 44.11
C SER A 515 8.96 -30.47 43.63
N ALA A 516 9.07 -30.25 42.32
CA ALA A 516 10.06 -29.31 41.79
C ALA A 516 9.47 -28.47 40.66
N ILE A 517 9.84 -27.20 40.65
CA ILE A 517 9.55 -26.27 39.56
C ILE A 517 10.90 -25.86 38.98
N GLY A 518 11.10 -26.19 37.71
CA GLY A 518 12.27 -25.83 36.93
C GLY A 518 11.90 -24.76 35.91
N SER A 519 12.87 -23.95 35.52
CA SER A 519 12.76 -23.02 34.41
C SER A 519 13.75 -23.40 33.31
N GLY A 520 13.27 -23.49 32.08
CA GLY A 520 14.12 -23.56 30.90
C GLY A 520 14.73 -22.18 30.65
N ASN A 521 16.06 -22.07 30.76
CA ASN A 521 16.78 -20.83 30.50
C ASN A 521 17.91 -21.09 29.48
N PRO A 522 17.55 -21.34 28.20
CA PRO A 522 18.53 -21.58 27.17
C PRO A 522 19.35 -20.32 26.88
N ASP A 523 20.61 -20.50 26.50
CA ASP A 523 21.48 -19.40 26.07
C ASP A 523 20.88 -18.65 24.86
N ASP A 524 21.08 -17.34 24.77
CA ASP A 524 20.56 -16.51 23.67
C ASP A 524 20.96 -17.06 22.28
N GLY A 525 22.17 -17.61 22.15
CA GLY A 525 22.63 -18.22 20.89
C GLY A 525 21.85 -19.48 20.49
N LYS A 526 21.25 -20.21 21.44
CA LYS A 526 20.34 -21.32 21.13
C LYS A 526 18.99 -20.80 20.64
N ILE A 527 18.44 -19.79 21.31
CA ILE A 527 17.18 -19.14 20.92
C ILE A 527 17.29 -18.59 19.50
N ALA A 528 18.37 -17.88 19.18
CA ALA A 528 18.60 -17.34 17.84
C ALA A 528 18.66 -18.43 16.75
N ARG A 529 19.31 -19.56 17.02
CA ARG A 529 19.37 -20.70 16.08
C ARG A 529 18.00 -21.35 15.87
N VAL A 530 17.24 -21.55 16.95
CA VAL A 530 15.87 -22.09 16.85
C VAL A 530 14.97 -21.12 16.08
N ALA A 531 15.08 -19.81 16.36
CA ALA A 531 14.36 -18.77 15.63
C ALA A 531 14.72 -18.80 14.13
N ASP A 532 16.00 -18.88 13.76
CA ASP A 532 16.43 -18.95 12.36
C ASP A 532 15.91 -20.19 11.64
N GLN A 533 15.92 -21.34 12.30
CA GLN A 533 15.40 -22.58 11.72
C GLN A 533 13.87 -22.51 11.54
N LEU A 534 13.15 -21.98 12.53
CA LEU A 534 11.72 -21.73 12.41
C LEU A 534 11.40 -20.71 11.31
N ARG A 535 12.20 -19.64 11.18
CA ARG A 535 12.03 -18.65 10.11
C ARG A 535 12.14 -19.32 8.73
N GLN A 536 13.11 -20.21 8.55
CA GLN A 536 13.29 -20.94 7.28
C GLN A 536 12.11 -21.86 6.94
N ASP A 537 11.41 -22.38 7.93
CA ASP A 537 10.26 -23.26 7.75
C ASP A 537 8.95 -22.48 7.57
N LEU A 538 8.79 -21.35 8.28
CA LEU A 538 7.55 -20.57 8.33
C LEU A 538 7.47 -19.49 7.23
N PHE A 539 8.59 -18.85 6.89
CA PHE A 539 8.64 -17.82 5.85
C PHE A 539 9.01 -18.45 4.51
N THR A 540 8.00 -18.93 3.79
CA THR A 540 8.14 -19.44 2.43
C THR A 540 7.87 -18.34 1.40
N VAL A 541 8.24 -18.59 0.14
CA VAL A 541 7.88 -17.68 -0.96
C VAL A 541 6.37 -17.40 -0.95
N GLY A 542 5.98 -16.13 -0.84
CA GLY A 542 4.58 -15.73 -0.81
C GLY A 542 3.94 -15.55 0.57
N TRP A 543 4.73 -15.65 1.65
CA TRP A 543 4.25 -15.54 3.03
C TRP A 543 3.49 -14.24 3.35
N LEU A 544 3.69 -13.15 2.60
CA LEU A 544 2.98 -11.88 2.83
C LEU A 544 1.55 -11.86 2.28
N THR A 545 1.16 -12.86 1.47
CA THR A 545 -0.14 -12.86 0.79
C THR A 545 -1.30 -12.96 1.80
N GLU A 546 -1.26 -13.97 2.67
CA GLU A 546 -2.32 -14.22 3.65
C GLU A 546 -2.46 -13.06 4.67
N PRO A 547 -1.38 -12.51 5.26
CA PRO A 547 -1.50 -11.33 6.13
C PRO A 547 -2.08 -10.10 5.43
N TRP A 548 -1.66 -9.81 4.20
CA TRP A 548 -2.18 -8.66 3.44
C TRP A 548 -3.66 -8.81 3.09
N ASP A 549 -4.05 -9.99 2.58
CA ASP A 549 -5.44 -10.27 2.20
C ASP A 549 -6.36 -10.27 3.43
N THR A 550 -5.86 -10.72 4.58
CA THR A 550 -6.60 -10.68 5.86
C THR A 550 -6.87 -9.24 6.31
N VAL A 551 -5.88 -8.35 6.24
CA VAL A 551 -6.05 -6.94 6.65
C VAL A 551 -6.93 -6.18 5.66
N SER A 552 -6.69 -6.34 4.36
CA SER A 552 -7.44 -5.63 3.33
C SER A 552 -8.90 -6.07 3.24
N SER A 553 -9.20 -7.35 3.45
CA SER A 553 -10.60 -7.85 3.51
C SER A 553 -11.36 -7.33 4.73
N LYS A 554 -10.67 -7.05 5.84
CA LYS A 554 -11.25 -6.48 7.07
C LYS A 554 -11.33 -4.95 7.08
N ALA A 555 -10.94 -4.27 6.00
CA ALA A 555 -10.96 -2.81 5.92
C ALA A 555 -12.36 -2.21 6.20
N GLY A 556 -13.42 -2.83 5.67
CA GLY A 556 -14.80 -2.37 5.89
C GLY A 556 -15.23 -2.44 7.36
N VAL A 557 -14.80 -3.49 8.07
CA VAL A 557 -15.09 -3.66 9.52
C VAL A 557 -14.38 -2.57 10.34
N ALA A 558 -13.14 -2.24 9.99
CA ALA A 558 -12.36 -1.21 10.69
C ALA A 558 -12.96 0.21 10.51
N LEU A 559 -13.52 0.50 9.34
CA LEU A 559 -14.17 1.78 9.02
C LEU A 559 -15.58 1.91 9.64
N GLY A 560 -16.24 0.78 9.90
CA GLY A 560 -17.58 0.75 10.49
C GLY A 560 -18.66 1.28 9.56
N GLY A 561 -19.57 2.11 10.10
CA GLY A 561 -20.83 2.48 9.44
C GLY A 561 -20.69 3.23 8.11
N SER A 562 -19.57 3.92 7.86
CA SER A 562 -19.31 4.71 6.65
C SER A 562 -18.96 3.85 5.43
N ALA A 563 -18.60 2.57 5.62
CA ALA A 563 -18.05 1.70 4.58
C ALA A 563 -18.78 0.35 4.45
N ARG A 564 -20.10 0.31 4.68
CA ARG A 564 -20.91 -0.92 4.59
C ARG A 564 -20.85 -1.62 3.23
N ASP A 565 -20.64 -0.86 2.16
CA ASP A 565 -20.45 -1.41 0.81
C ASP A 565 -19.10 -2.11 0.68
N VAL A 566 -18.03 -1.54 1.24
CA VAL A 566 -16.70 -2.17 1.32
C VAL A 566 -16.71 -3.36 2.27
N GLU A 567 -17.48 -3.31 3.36
CA GLU A 567 -17.64 -4.45 4.28
C GLU A 567 -18.28 -5.66 3.56
N ARG A 568 -19.28 -5.42 2.71
CA ARG A 568 -19.93 -6.48 1.92
C ARG A 568 -19.07 -6.98 0.76
N GLU A 569 -18.36 -6.07 0.10
CA GLU A 569 -17.52 -6.36 -1.05
C GLU A 569 -16.17 -5.62 -0.92
N PRO A 570 -15.16 -6.25 -0.28
CA PRO A 570 -13.87 -5.60 -0.02
C PRO A 570 -13.12 -5.16 -1.28
N SER A 571 -13.39 -5.79 -2.44
CA SER A 571 -12.78 -5.41 -3.70
C SER A 571 -13.13 -3.98 -4.15
N LEU A 572 -14.25 -3.42 -3.67
CA LEU A 572 -14.66 -2.05 -3.96
C LEU A 572 -13.73 -1.01 -3.37
N LEU A 573 -12.90 -1.35 -2.36
CA LEU A 573 -11.95 -0.44 -1.76
C LEU A 573 -11.02 0.19 -2.81
N ALA A 574 -10.61 -0.59 -3.83
CA ALA A 574 -9.73 -0.13 -4.90
C ALA A 574 -10.36 0.85 -5.89
N THR A 575 -11.69 0.99 -5.88
CA THR A 575 -12.42 1.96 -6.70
C THR A 575 -12.58 3.32 -6.01
N LYS A 576 -12.34 3.40 -4.70
CA LYS A 576 -12.60 4.62 -3.91
C LYS A 576 -11.53 5.68 -4.16
N ALA A 577 -11.91 6.95 -3.96
CA ALA A 577 -11.00 8.09 -4.13
C ALA A 577 -9.87 8.06 -3.09
N GLY A 578 -8.69 8.59 -3.40
CA GLY A 578 -7.54 8.53 -2.49
C GLY A 578 -7.41 9.74 -1.57
N ALA A 579 -6.16 10.10 -1.27
CA ALA A 579 -5.77 11.12 -0.30
C ALA A 579 -6.54 12.45 -0.42
N GLY A 580 -7.00 12.96 0.72
CA GLY A 580 -7.68 14.26 0.83
C GLY A 580 -9.12 14.24 0.31
N SER A 581 -9.75 13.07 0.24
CA SER A 581 -11.14 12.92 -0.22
C SER A 581 -12.11 12.52 0.91
N GLY A 582 -11.60 12.01 2.04
CA GLY A 582 -12.44 11.44 3.09
C GLY A 582 -13.21 10.18 2.65
N SER A 583 -12.76 9.52 1.57
CA SER A 583 -13.35 8.25 1.14
C SER A 583 -12.89 7.09 2.04
N PRO A 584 -13.57 5.93 1.97
CA PRO A 584 -13.14 4.71 2.69
C PRO A 584 -11.66 4.35 2.50
N LEU A 585 -11.08 4.54 1.30
CA LEU A 585 -9.66 4.24 1.05
C LEU A 585 -8.74 5.24 1.77
N ASP A 586 -9.11 6.52 1.78
CA ASP A 586 -8.35 7.59 2.44
C ASP A 586 -8.35 7.41 3.97
N GLU A 587 -9.53 7.16 4.54
CA GLU A 587 -9.70 6.92 5.97
C GLU A 587 -8.97 5.64 6.43
N TRP A 588 -9.18 4.52 5.75
CA TRP A 588 -8.57 3.24 6.13
C TRP A 588 -7.05 3.29 6.03
N SER A 589 -6.51 3.84 4.93
CA SER A 589 -5.06 4.00 4.79
C SER A 589 -4.47 4.90 5.86
N SER A 590 -5.16 5.96 6.27
CA SER A 590 -4.74 6.85 7.34
C SER A 590 -4.80 6.20 8.73
N MET A 591 -5.85 5.43 9.04
CA MET A 591 -5.96 4.66 10.29
C MET A 591 -4.83 3.64 10.41
N PHE A 592 -4.55 2.94 9.31
CA PHE A 592 -3.49 1.94 9.25
C PHE A 592 -2.10 2.60 9.38
N TYR A 593 -1.88 3.74 8.72
CA TYR A 593 -0.64 4.51 8.84
C TYR A 593 -0.37 5.02 10.26
N ARG A 594 -1.42 5.40 10.99
CA ARG A 594 -1.35 5.83 12.40
C ARG A 594 -1.28 4.66 13.39
N GLY A 595 -1.31 3.42 12.91
CA GLY A 595 -1.28 2.22 13.76
C GLY A 595 -2.57 1.92 14.52
N GLN A 596 -3.70 2.55 14.16
CA GLN A 596 -5.02 2.29 14.74
C GLN A 596 -5.63 0.98 14.25
N VAL A 597 -5.23 0.55 13.05
CA VAL A 597 -5.50 -0.77 12.49
C VAL A 597 -4.14 -1.41 12.24
N GLN A 598 -4.02 -2.70 12.54
CA GLN A 598 -2.76 -3.43 12.41
C GLN A 598 -3.00 -4.81 11.80
N SER A 599 -1.92 -5.39 11.27
CA SER A 599 -1.93 -6.80 10.90
C SER A 599 -2.01 -7.68 12.15
N THR A 600 -2.71 -8.81 12.05
CA THR A 600 -2.79 -9.82 13.12
C THR A 600 -1.97 -11.07 12.78
N GLY A 601 -0.99 -10.92 11.88
CA GLY A 601 -0.18 -12.03 11.38
C GLY A 601 0.70 -12.68 12.45
N ALA A 602 1.15 -11.92 13.44
CA ALA A 602 2.04 -12.41 14.50
C ALA A 602 1.43 -13.59 15.27
N ALA A 603 0.17 -13.48 15.68
CA ALA A 603 -0.52 -14.54 16.42
C ALA A 603 -0.65 -15.83 15.59
N VAL A 604 -0.92 -15.70 14.29
CA VAL A 604 -1.05 -16.85 13.38
C VAL A 604 0.29 -17.55 13.17
N ILE A 605 1.36 -16.78 12.91
CA ILE A 605 2.71 -17.34 12.75
C ILE A 605 3.21 -17.94 14.06
N TRP A 606 2.93 -17.32 15.21
CA TRP A 606 3.27 -17.86 16.51
C TRP A 606 2.57 -19.19 16.79
N GLN A 607 1.27 -19.28 16.52
CA GLN A 607 0.51 -20.52 16.66
C GLN A 607 1.08 -21.63 15.76
N ARG A 608 1.47 -21.29 14.52
CA ARG A 608 2.13 -22.25 13.61
C ARG A 608 3.51 -22.67 14.14
N ALA A 609 4.30 -21.73 14.66
CA ALA A 609 5.60 -22.03 15.27
C ALA A 609 5.48 -22.99 16.46
N MET A 610 4.49 -22.78 17.34
CA MET A 610 4.19 -23.69 18.45
C MET A 610 3.73 -25.07 17.96
N GLY A 611 2.93 -25.11 16.88
CA GLY A 611 2.57 -26.36 16.21
C GLY A 611 3.80 -27.13 15.67
N GLU A 612 4.77 -26.43 15.09
CA GLU A 612 6.03 -27.04 14.63
C GLU A 612 6.84 -27.60 15.82
N LEU A 613 7.04 -26.80 16.87
CA LEU A 613 7.79 -27.21 18.06
C LEU A 613 7.14 -28.36 18.84
N THR A 614 5.82 -28.46 18.82
CA THR A 614 5.08 -29.54 19.51
C THR A 614 4.89 -30.79 18.63
N GLY A 615 5.13 -30.68 17.32
CA GLY A 615 4.96 -31.76 16.36
C GLY A 615 6.26 -32.08 15.62
N PRO A 616 6.40 -31.70 14.32
CA PRO A 616 7.51 -32.11 13.47
C PRO A 616 8.92 -31.73 13.99
N ARG A 617 9.03 -30.61 14.70
CA ARG A 617 10.28 -30.02 15.21
C ARG A 617 10.42 -30.17 16.73
N THR A 618 9.99 -31.30 17.28
CA THR A 618 10.12 -31.60 18.71
C THR A 618 11.60 -31.63 19.16
N ASP A 619 12.54 -31.87 18.25
CA ASP A 619 13.98 -31.74 18.48
C ASP A 619 14.37 -30.30 18.89
N LEU A 620 13.84 -29.28 18.20
CA LEU A 620 14.10 -27.88 18.55
C LEU A 620 13.51 -27.49 19.91
N ALA A 621 12.34 -28.03 20.25
CA ALA A 621 11.76 -27.84 21.58
C ALA A 621 12.63 -28.47 22.68
N ARG A 622 13.24 -29.63 22.42
CA ARG A 622 14.20 -30.26 23.36
C ARG A 622 15.47 -29.43 23.50
N ASP A 623 15.96 -28.82 22.42
CA ASP A 623 17.14 -27.95 22.46
C ASP A 623 16.94 -26.71 23.36
N LEU A 624 15.72 -26.15 23.39
CA LEU A 624 15.34 -25.07 24.31
C LEU A 624 15.29 -25.54 25.78
N LEU A 625 15.11 -26.84 26.01
CA LEU A 625 15.00 -27.46 27.32
C LEU A 625 16.27 -28.19 27.79
N ASP A 626 17.36 -28.10 27.02
CA ASP A 626 18.61 -28.84 27.28
C ASP A 626 19.17 -28.56 28.69
N VAL A 627 19.01 -27.33 29.19
CA VAL A 627 19.42 -26.95 30.55
C VAL A 627 18.23 -26.42 31.32
N ILE A 628 17.84 -27.16 32.35
CA ILE A 628 16.80 -26.76 33.31
C ILE A 628 17.47 -26.26 34.58
N GLU A 629 17.13 -25.03 34.96
CA GLU A 629 17.49 -24.49 36.26
C GLU A 629 16.35 -24.75 37.25
N PHE A 630 16.64 -25.44 38.35
CA PHE A 630 15.67 -25.66 39.44
C PHE A 630 16.36 -25.53 40.78
N ARG A 631 15.60 -25.22 41.83
CA ARG A 631 16.15 -25.05 43.18
C ARG A 631 15.81 -26.23 44.07
N VAL A 632 16.82 -26.74 44.77
CA VAL A 632 16.68 -27.72 45.84
C VAL A 632 17.28 -27.12 47.09
N ASP A 633 16.46 -26.91 48.12
CA ASP A 633 16.87 -26.32 49.40
C ASP A 633 17.61 -24.98 49.23
N GLY A 634 17.08 -24.10 48.37
CA GLY A 634 17.64 -22.77 48.07
C GLY A 634 18.85 -22.77 47.13
N THR A 635 19.44 -23.94 46.84
CA THR A 635 20.60 -24.06 45.94
C THR A 635 20.13 -24.28 44.50
N VAL A 636 20.67 -23.49 43.56
CA VAL A 636 20.42 -23.68 42.12
C VAL A 636 21.11 -24.96 41.64
N ARG A 637 20.34 -25.83 41.00
CA ARG A 637 20.81 -27.01 40.28
C ARG A 637 20.51 -26.86 38.79
N ARG A 638 21.36 -27.46 37.98
CA ARG A 638 21.22 -27.53 36.53
C ARG A 638 21.23 -28.99 36.12
N ALA A 639 20.24 -29.39 35.34
CA ALA A 639 20.11 -30.76 34.82
C ALA A 639 19.40 -30.75 33.47
N GLY A 640 19.49 -31.86 32.73
CA GLY A 640 18.66 -32.08 31.55
C GLY A 640 17.22 -32.44 31.91
N VAL A 641 16.33 -32.44 30.91
CA VAL A 641 14.89 -32.75 31.06
C VAL A 641 14.66 -34.07 31.78
N ASP A 642 15.32 -35.14 31.33
CA ASP A 642 15.08 -36.49 31.87
C ASP A 642 15.52 -36.61 33.34
N GLU A 643 16.62 -35.95 33.71
CA GLU A 643 17.12 -35.93 35.09
C GLU A 643 16.21 -35.08 36.00
N PHE A 644 15.70 -33.95 35.50
CA PHE A 644 14.75 -33.12 36.25
C PHE A 644 13.41 -33.84 36.49
N LEU A 645 12.86 -34.46 35.43
CA LEU A 645 11.62 -35.22 35.53
C LEU A 645 11.79 -36.47 36.40
N ALA A 646 12.96 -37.11 36.37
CA ALA A 646 13.31 -38.28 37.18
C ALA A 646 12.26 -39.42 37.11
N GLY A 647 11.60 -39.59 35.95
CA GLY A 647 10.54 -40.57 35.70
C GLY A 647 9.13 -40.14 36.11
N VAL A 648 8.93 -38.93 36.64
CA VAL A 648 7.58 -38.40 36.94
C VAL A 648 6.81 -38.15 35.64
N GLY A 649 5.54 -38.53 35.62
CA GLY A 649 4.67 -38.52 34.43
C GLY A 649 4.85 -39.72 33.50
N GLN A 650 5.72 -40.67 33.84
CA GLN A 650 5.89 -41.95 33.14
C GLN A 650 5.48 -43.10 34.04
N PRO A 651 4.88 -44.18 33.49
CA PRO A 651 4.53 -45.36 34.28
C PRO A 651 5.80 -46.06 34.78
N THR A 652 5.82 -46.37 36.08
CA THR A 652 6.90 -47.15 36.69
C THR A 652 6.50 -48.62 36.92
N GLU A 653 7.46 -49.54 36.82
CA GLU A 653 7.20 -50.97 37.08
C GLU A 653 7.25 -51.26 38.59
N GLY A 654 6.08 -51.18 39.23
CA GLY A 654 5.89 -51.56 40.62
C GLY A 654 6.68 -50.71 41.62
N GLY A 655 6.57 -51.08 42.90
CA GLY A 655 7.28 -50.38 43.97
C GLY A 655 6.69 -50.64 45.33
N PHE A 656 7.37 -50.15 46.35
CA PHE A 656 6.90 -50.19 47.72
C PHE A 656 6.92 -48.78 48.33
N PHE A 657 5.99 -48.53 49.24
CA PHE A 657 6.04 -47.42 50.17
C PHE A 657 7.12 -47.67 51.23
N ASP A 658 7.50 -46.63 51.96
CA ASP A 658 8.45 -46.77 53.06
C ASP A 658 7.88 -47.76 54.09
N ARG A 659 8.58 -48.88 54.28
CA ARG A 659 8.16 -49.95 55.19
C ARG A 659 8.09 -49.46 56.63
N ALA A 660 8.82 -48.40 56.99
CA ALA A 660 8.74 -47.77 58.31
C ALA A 660 7.36 -47.16 58.62
N ALA A 661 6.53 -46.90 57.60
CA ALA A 661 5.16 -46.43 57.79
C ALA A 661 4.16 -47.56 58.12
N PHE A 662 4.58 -48.82 58.03
CA PHE A 662 3.74 -50.01 58.19
C PHE A 662 4.24 -50.88 59.33
N THR A 663 3.36 -51.68 59.93
CA THR A 663 3.79 -52.72 60.88
C THR A 663 4.55 -53.83 60.15
N ASP A 664 5.38 -54.59 60.88
CA ASP A 664 6.09 -55.75 60.33
C ASP A 664 5.12 -56.76 59.70
N THR A 665 3.97 -56.99 60.35
CA THR A 665 2.90 -57.86 59.87
C THR A 665 2.31 -57.37 58.54
N ALA A 666 1.99 -56.07 58.44
CA ALA A 666 1.46 -55.47 57.22
C ALA A 666 2.47 -55.52 56.07
N THR A 667 3.74 -55.28 56.36
CA THR A 667 4.83 -55.39 55.39
C THR A 667 4.99 -56.81 54.85
N MET A 668 4.93 -57.84 55.71
CA MET A 668 5.00 -59.25 55.29
C MET A 668 3.81 -59.68 54.43
N ARG A 669 2.61 -59.11 54.66
CA ARG A 669 1.42 -59.34 53.81
C ARG A 669 1.49 -58.63 52.46
N GLY A 670 2.43 -57.70 52.28
CA GLY A 670 2.57 -56.91 51.06
C GLY A 670 1.73 -55.62 51.04
N ALA A 671 1.17 -55.18 52.17
CA ALA A 671 0.33 -53.97 52.26
C ALA A 671 1.07 -52.67 51.91
N SER A 672 2.40 -52.71 51.87
CA SER A 672 3.26 -51.59 51.42
C SER A 672 3.45 -51.53 49.90
N ALA A 673 2.90 -52.47 49.13
CA ALA A 673 3.05 -52.48 47.68
C ALA A 673 2.25 -51.33 47.03
N VAL A 674 2.82 -50.75 45.98
CA VAL A 674 2.09 -49.84 45.08
C VAL A 674 1.13 -50.70 44.24
N VAL A 675 -0.17 -50.48 44.41
CA VAL A 675 -1.22 -51.24 43.72
C VAL A 675 -1.80 -50.44 42.56
N GLY A 676 -1.92 -49.12 42.73
CA GLY A 676 -2.33 -48.21 41.67
C GLY A 676 -1.30 -47.12 41.45
N GLU A 677 -1.12 -46.77 40.18
CA GLU A 677 -0.30 -45.65 39.74
C GLU A 677 -1.04 -44.91 38.63
N VAL A 678 -1.12 -43.60 38.77
CA VAL A 678 -1.65 -42.73 37.72
C VAL A 678 -0.59 -41.69 37.35
N PRO A 679 0.13 -41.90 36.23
CA PRO A 679 1.03 -40.92 35.68
C PRO A 679 0.27 -39.99 34.71
N THR A 680 0.51 -38.69 34.83
CA THR A 680 0.00 -37.66 33.93
C THR A 680 1.16 -36.78 33.49
N LEU A 681 1.25 -36.53 32.19
CA LEU A 681 2.23 -35.64 31.59
C LEU A 681 1.53 -34.76 30.55
N ASN A 682 1.42 -33.47 30.86
CA ASN A 682 0.84 -32.48 29.98
C ASN A 682 1.92 -31.52 29.48
N ARG A 683 1.78 -31.08 28.22
CA ARG A 683 2.61 -30.01 27.65
C ARG A 683 1.94 -28.66 27.86
N VAL A 684 2.72 -27.67 28.25
CA VAL A 684 2.28 -26.28 28.40
C VAL A 684 3.28 -25.41 27.64
N GLY A 685 2.89 -24.97 26.44
CA GLY A 685 3.83 -24.37 25.49
C GLY A 685 4.92 -25.38 25.08
N CYS A 686 6.17 -24.97 25.19
CA CYS A 686 7.36 -25.82 25.08
C CYS A 686 7.66 -26.59 26.37
N GLY A 687 7.11 -26.15 27.50
CA GLY A 687 7.29 -26.73 28.83
C GLY A 687 6.47 -27.99 29.08
N LEU A 688 6.57 -28.50 30.30
CA LEU A 688 5.98 -29.78 30.73
C LEU A 688 5.46 -29.67 32.16
N VAL A 689 4.31 -30.26 32.43
CA VAL A 689 3.79 -30.49 33.78
C VAL A 689 3.54 -31.98 33.94
N ALA A 690 4.18 -32.58 34.94
CA ALA A 690 4.14 -34.01 35.20
C ALA A 690 3.71 -34.27 36.63
N VAL A 691 2.73 -35.15 36.80
CA VAL A 691 2.30 -35.67 38.10
C VAL A 691 2.29 -37.19 38.05
N THR A 692 2.84 -37.83 39.08
CA THR A 692 2.65 -39.27 39.29
C THR A 692 2.10 -39.47 40.69
N THR A 693 0.90 -40.02 40.79
CA THR A 693 0.31 -40.42 42.08
C THR A 693 0.30 -41.93 42.18
N GLN A 694 0.79 -42.44 43.30
CA GLN A 694 0.84 -43.86 43.61
C GLN A 694 0.09 -44.13 44.91
N TYR A 695 -0.65 -45.24 44.97
CA TYR A 695 -1.44 -45.62 46.14
C TYR A 695 -1.40 -47.13 46.41
N THR A 696 -1.57 -47.48 47.68
CA THR A 696 -1.77 -48.87 48.12
C THR A 696 -3.19 -49.35 47.85
N GLU A 697 -3.42 -50.65 48.03
CA GLU A 697 -4.76 -51.16 48.31
C GLU A 697 -5.34 -50.56 49.61
N GLY A 698 -6.61 -50.86 49.90
CA GLY A 698 -7.22 -50.52 51.17
C GLY A 698 -6.57 -51.26 52.33
N ILE A 699 -6.07 -50.51 53.31
CA ILE A 699 -5.45 -51.02 54.53
C ILE A 699 -6.26 -50.61 55.77
N SER A 700 -6.05 -51.33 56.88
CA SER A 700 -6.62 -50.95 58.18
C SER A 700 -5.71 -49.97 58.91
N ALA A 701 -6.26 -49.17 59.83
CA ALA A 701 -5.44 -48.26 60.65
C ALA A 701 -4.39 -48.99 61.53
N GLU A 702 -4.64 -50.26 61.88
CA GLU A 702 -3.72 -51.13 62.61
C GLU A 702 -2.51 -51.60 61.77
N ASP A 703 -2.61 -51.49 60.43
CA ASP A 703 -1.51 -51.84 59.52
C ASP A 703 -0.43 -50.74 59.47
N LEU A 704 -0.74 -49.53 59.96
CA LEU A 704 0.19 -48.40 60.03
C LEU A 704 1.06 -48.45 61.29
N ALA A 705 2.34 -48.14 61.15
CA ALA A 705 3.23 -47.97 62.28
C ALA A 705 2.80 -46.75 63.10
N GLN A 706 2.46 -46.94 64.37
CA GLN A 706 2.21 -45.81 65.27
C GLN A 706 3.54 -45.14 65.62
N PRO A 707 3.72 -43.83 65.36
CA PRO A 707 4.90 -43.14 65.87
C PRO A 707 4.83 -43.14 67.40
N ALA A 708 5.95 -43.47 68.06
CA ALA A 708 6.09 -43.31 69.49
C ALA A 708 6.10 -41.80 69.85
N LEU A 709 4.93 -41.18 69.86
CA LEU A 709 4.75 -39.79 70.28
C LEU A 709 4.45 -39.78 71.77
N HIS A 710 5.33 -39.13 72.53
CA HIS A 710 4.98 -38.64 73.86
C HIS A 710 3.71 -37.80 73.76
N THR A 711 2.73 -38.15 74.59
CA THR A 711 1.43 -37.51 74.75
C THR A 711 1.59 -36.04 75.16
N GLY A 712 1.79 -35.16 74.18
CA GLY A 712 1.45 -33.75 74.29
C GLY A 712 -0.04 -33.60 74.05
N ALA A 713 -0.74 -32.95 74.99
CA ALA A 713 -2.17 -32.64 74.86
C ALA A 713 -2.48 -31.97 73.51
N PRO A 714 -3.67 -32.21 72.92
CA PRO A 714 -4.08 -31.53 71.70
C PRO A 714 -4.03 -30.02 71.93
N ARG A 715 -3.11 -29.33 71.24
CA ARG A 715 -3.14 -27.88 71.13
C ARG A 715 -4.22 -27.55 70.12
N GLU A 716 -5.23 -26.79 70.55
CA GLU A 716 -6.12 -26.09 69.63
C GLU A 716 -5.24 -25.32 68.63
N LEU A 717 -5.42 -25.61 67.34
CA LEU A 717 -4.91 -24.76 66.28
C LEU A 717 -5.51 -23.37 66.53
N PRO A 718 -4.72 -22.30 66.71
CA PRO A 718 -5.29 -20.97 66.65
C PRO A 718 -6.00 -20.86 65.29
N GLU A 719 -7.29 -20.47 65.33
CA GLU A 719 -8.04 -20.14 64.12
C GLU A 719 -7.14 -19.30 63.22
N VAL A 720 -6.85 -19.82 62.03
CA VAL A 720 -6.26 -19.03 60.97
C VAL A 720 -7.21 -17.85 60.82
N PRO A 721 -6.79 -16.59 61.05
CA PRO A 721 -7.68 -15.46 60.85
C PRO A 721 -8.22 -15.59 59.44
N ASP A 722 -9.53 -15.42 59.25
CA ASP A 722 -10.18 -15.45 57.94
C ASP A 722 -9.35 -14.63 56.96
N ILE A 723 -8.46 -15.29 56.23
CA ILE A 723 -7.88 -14.73 55.03
C ILE A 723 -9.08 -14.78 54.13
N ALA A 724 -9.74 -13.63 53.96
CA ALA A 724 -10.77 -13.46 52.97
C ALA A 724 -10.16 -13.96 51.66
N MET A 725 -10.46 -15.21 51.30
CA MET A 725 -10.13 -15.76 50.01
C MET A 725 -10.93 -14.89 49.08
N ARG A 726 -10.27 -13.87 48.50
CA ARG A 726 -10.82 -13.18 47.35
C ARG A 726 -11.14 -14.31 46.39
N PRO A 727 -12.42 -14.53 46.03
CA PRO A 727 -12.71 -15.46 44.96
C PRO A 727 -11.82 -15.01 43.80
N ALA A 728 -11.15 -15.95 43.15
CA ALA A 728 -10.51 -15.68 41.88
C ALA A 728 -11.62 -15.09 41.01
N GLN A 729 -11.65 -13.77 40.88
CA GLN A 729 -12.39 -13.13 39.82
C GLN A 729 -11.73 -13.69 38.58
N ARG A 730 -12.41 -14.65 37.96
CA ARG A 730 -12.27 -14.88 36.54
C ARG A 730 -12.45 -13.49 35.95
N GLU A 731 -11.35 -12.88 35.50
CA GLU A 731 -11.43 -11.68 34.69
C GLU A 731 -12.16 -12.11 33.42
N GLU A 732 -13.50 -12.02 33.46
CA GLU A 732 -14.25 -11.78 32.25
C GLU A 732 -13.72 -10.46 31.70
N LEU A 733 -12.93 -10.57 30.63
CA LEU A 733 -12.47 -9.46 29.81
C LEU A 733 -13.54 -8.37 29.75
N PRO A 734 -13.24 -7.12 30.15
CA PRO A 734 -14.26 -6.09 30.18
C PRO A 734 -14.73 -5.81 28.76
N ALA A 735 -16.02 -6.05 28.50
CA ALA A 735 -16.70 -5.51 27.35
C ALA A 735 -16.51 -3.98 27.35
N HIS A 736 -15.86 -3.47 26.31
CA HIS A 736 -15.67 -2.05 26.04
C HIS A 736 -16.93 -1.23 26.34
N ARG A 737 -16.81 -0.26 27.27
CA ARG A 737 -17.66 0.94 27.30
C ARG A 737 -16.83 2.19 27.60
N PRO A 738 -17.15 3.33 26.97
CA PRO A 738 -16.30 4.51 26.95
C PRO A 738 -16.37 5.27 28.28
N GLY A 739 -15.23 5.85 28.66
CA GLY A 739 -15.00 6.45 29.97
C GLY A 739 -15.80 7.70 30.27
N THR A 740 -16.03 7.91 31.57
CA THR A 740 -16.14 9.21 32.24
C THR A 740 -15.89 8.97 33.73
N GLY A 741 -14.94 9.69 34.34
CA GLY A 741 -14.69 9.61 35.79
C GLY A 741 -13.28 10.04 36.18
N SER A 742 -13.17 11.28 36.64
CA SER A 742 -11.98 11.98 37.13
C SER A 742 -11.08 11.16 38.06
N TYR A 743 -9.78 11.14 37.74
CA TYR A 743 -8.72 10.66 38.63
C TYR A 743 -8.53 11.65 39.79
N ALA A 744 -8.80 11.21 41.02
CA ALA A 744 -8.42 11.93 42.24
C ALA A 744 -7.24 11.19 42.87
N ALA A 745 -6.08 11.85 42.90
CA ALA A 745 -4.90 11.31 43.56
C ALA A 745 -5.08 11.31 45.10
N PRO A 746 -4.64 10.27 45.82
CA PRO A 746 -4.57 10.31 47.27
C PRO A 746 -3.44 11.24 47.70
N VAL A 747 -3.79 12.30 48.42
CA VAL A 747 -2.87 13.19 49.12
C VAL A 747 -2.24 12.39 50.26
N VAL A 748 -0.92 12.19 50.20
CA VAL A 748 -0.11 11.79 51.35
C VAL A 748 0.54 13.06 51.88
N ASP A 749 0.17 13.42 53.11
CA ASP A 749 0.80 14.50 53.86
C ASP A 749 2.29 14.23 54.08
N GLY A 750 3.10 15.25 53.77
CA GLY A 750 4.38 15.47 54.42
C GLY A 750 5.61 14.91 53.70
N ILE A 751 6.24 15.74 52.86
CA ILE A 751 7.57 16.35 53.09
C ILE A 751 8.04 16.96 51.76
N ASN A 752 8.23 18.28 51.76
CA ASN A 752 8.78 19.07 50.65
C ASN A 752 10.25 18.71 50.41
N PHE A 753 10.62 18.40 49.16
CA PHE A 753 11.58 19.16 48.34
C PHE A 753 11.49 18.73 46.88
#